data_AF-A0AAQ3TJR0-F1
#
_entry.id   AF-A0AAQ3TJR0-F1
#
_cell.length_a   1.000
_cell.length_b   1.000
_cell.length_c   1.000
_cell.angle_alpha   90.00
_cell.angle_beta   90.00
_cell.angle_gamma   90.00
#
_symmetry.space_group_name_H-M   'P 1'
#
loop_
_entity.id
_entity.type
_entity.pdbx_description
1 polymer ?
#
loop_
_entity_poly.entity_id
_entity_poly.type
_entity_poly.pdbx_seq_one_letter_code
_entity_poly.pdbx_strand_id
1 'polypeptide(L)'
;MAAAPEERLDVLTAAGEKTGVSKARHAPHLALAGSEVHRDGDYHRAVHVWIYSESTGELLLQRRADCKDSWPGQWDISSAGHISAGDSSLFSAQRELEEELGIKLPVNAFELIFVFLQECVINNGTYTNNEYNDVYLVTTLTPIPLEAFALQESEVSAVRYMRCDEYKNCLAKGSEEYVPYDVNGQYGQLFSIIEERYKDNTESRSLTLQKQINRYAPIHLEPDLSSLSEGDIEALGYILKASIVIDDIFYEQVWNSNRMLRDWLKGHSESSSFDKLKWTYYSINKSPWSCLDENKAFLSTADSAVELLTDATKPVSGWKGVEYRAAFPLDKPPGANFYPPDMDKMEFELWKSRLTDKEQKDATGFFTVIRRHDSLSSSLLTHVDGSDQTKTSDDLFIVPYSKEYRPSLEKAAELLEKASACSDSPSLRHLLSTKANAFLSNDYYESDIAWMELDSNLDLTIGPYETYEDGLFSYKATFEAFVGIRDSTATSQVKLFGDQLQDLERNLPMDNIFKSDSVSAAPIRVINLLYNAGVCCCSEVDRENQAFVFLLFGLRKVDSECLLIDVKGPQTIAFNLPNDERIVNERGTSMVMLKNVSEAKFKHILKPIADACIREEQKGYVDFEPYYTHIVCHECCHGIGPHSITLPSGKKSTVRLELQELHSALEEAKADIVGLWALNFLIKKGLLPKSLSQSMYVSFLAGCFRSIRFGLEEAHGKGQALQFNWLYEKGAFVLHSDGKFSVDFTKVEDAVESLSREILTIQAKGDKPSAQSLLQSHATLTQPLRVALEKIEHMQVPVDIAPIFGTANKLLANN
;
A
#
# COMPACT_ATOMS: atom_id res chain seq x y z
N MET A 1 -15.63 36.57 -35.66
CA MET A 1 -15.68 35.97 -34.32
C MET A 1 -15.87 34.48 -34.52
N ALA A 2 -14.92 33.65 -34.12
CA ALA A 2 -15.14 32.21 -34.04
C ALA A 2 -16.17 31.97 -32.93
N ALA A 3 -17.18 31.13 -33.18
CA ALA A 3 -18.09 30.70 -32.13
C ALA A 3 -17.29 29.96 -31.05
N ALA A 4 -17.61 30.19 -29.78
CA ALA A 4 -17.03 29.41 -28.70
C ALA A 4 -17.33 27.91 -28.96
N PRO A 5 -16.38 26.99 -28.71
CA PRO A 5 -16.62 25.57 -28.89
C PRO A 5 -17.81 25.12 -28.03
N GLU A 6 -18.65 24.27 -28.61
CA GLU A 6 -19.85 23.73 -27.94
C GLU A 6 -19.41 22.76 -26.83
N GLU A 7 -19.76 23.07 -25.57
CA GLU A 7 -19.48 22.20 -24.42
C GLU A 7 -20.22 20.88 -24.56
N ARG A 8 -19.52 19.77 -24.33
CA ARG A 8 -20.06 18.40 -24.43
C ARG A 8 -19.88 17.68 -23.10
N LEU A 9 -20.73 16.69 -22.83
CA LEU A 9 -20.66 15.82 -21.65
C LEU A 9 -20.48 14.36 -22.09
N ASP A 10 -19.68 13.59 -21.35
CA ASP A 10 -19.53 12.15 -21.56
C ASP A 10 -20.79 11.40 -21.10
N VAL A 11 -21.27 10.48 -21.94
CA VAL A 11 -22.39 9.58 -21.64
C VAL A 11 -21.87 8.35 -20.92
N LEU A 12 -22.53 8.00 -19.82
CA LEU A 12 -22.19 6.86 -18.97
C LEU A 12 -23.21 5.74 -19.08
N THR A 13 -22.80 4.56 -18.65
CA THR A 13 -23.72 3.46 -18.34
C THR A 13 -24.46 3.74 -17.04
N ALA A 14 -25.52 2.98 -16.76
CA ALA A 14 -26.19 3.02 -15.48
C ALA A 14 -25.29 2.64 -14.29
N ALA A 15 -24.14 2.00 -14.53
CA ALA A 15 -23.12 1.70 -13.52
C ALA A 15 -22.08 2.84 -13.36
N GLY A 16 -22.21 3.94 -14.11
CA GLY A 16 -21.29 5.09 -14.03
C GLY A 16 -20.01 4.95 -14.85
N GLU A 17 -19.94 3.94 -15.73
CA GLU A 17 -18.79 3.69 -16.62
C GLU A 17 -18.92 4.50 -17.92
N LYS A 18 -17.81 5.02 -18.45
CA LYS A 18 -17.83 5.78 -19.72
C LYS A 18 -18.21 4.88 -20.90
N THR A 19 -19.11 5.37 -21.77
CA THR A 19 -19.52 4.64 -22.99
C THR A 19 -18.64 4.94 -24.21
N GLY A 20 -17.81 5.99 -24.13
CA GLY A 20 -17.06 6.54 -25.27
C GLY A 20 -17.88 7.47 -26.17
N VAL A 21 -19.15 7.73 -25.84
CA VAL A 21 -20.02 8.70 -26.54
C VAL A 21 -20.10 9.99 -25.71
N SER A 22 -20.06 11.15 -26.36
CA SER A 22 -20.34 12.45 -25.74
C SER A 22 -21.50 13.16 -26.45
N LYS A 23 -22.25 14.01 -25.74
CA LYS A 23 -23.40 14.78 -26.26
C LYS A 23 -23.30 16.25 -25.90
N ALA A 24 -23.96 17.13 -26.67
CA ALA A 24 -23.87 18.57 -26.45
C ALA A 24 -24.63 19.01 -25.18
N ARG A 25 -24.03 19.92 -24.42
CA ARG A 25 -24.66 20.55 -23.25
C ARG A 25 -25.78 21.53 -23.65
N HIS A 26 -25.73 22.11 -24.84
CA HIS A 26 -26.76 23.05 -25.32
C HIS A 26 -27.15 22.75 -26.77
N ALA A 27 -28.43 22.62 -27.07
CA ALA A 27 -28.89 22.42 -28.45
C ALA A 27 -28.86 23.76 -29.25
N PRO A 28 -28.23 23.84 -30.43
CA PRO A 28 -28.01 25.11 -31.15
C PRO A 28 -29.26 25.88 -31.62
N HIS A 29 -30.47 25.29 -31.51
CA HIS A 29 -31.67 25.79 -32.21
C HIS A 29 -32.94 25.92 -31.36
N LEU A 30 -32.89 25.68 -30.06
CA LEU A 30 -34.08 25.78 -29.19
C LEU A 30 -33.68 26.43 -27.86
N ALA A 31 -33.94 27.73 -27.72
CA ALA A 31 -33.67 28.53 -26.52
C ALA A 31 -34.46 28.11 -25.25
N LEU A 32 -35.11 26.93 -25.27
CA LEU A 32 -35.98 26.41 -24.22
C LEU A 32 -35.85 24.89 -24.01
N ALA A 33 -34.94 24.21 -24.71
CA ALA A 33 -34.69 22.78 -24.51
C ALA A 33 -33.36 22.61 -23.77
N GLY A 34 -33.37 21.94 -22.62
CA GLY A 34 -32.17 21.60 -21.84
C GLY A 34 -31.16 20.76 -22.65
N SER A 35 -30.03 20.41 -22.04
CA SER A 35 -28.97 19.65 -22.73
C SER A 35 -29.49 18.37 -23.39
N GLU A 36 -28.81 17.91 -24.44
CA GLU A 36 -29.20 16.66 -25.12
C GLU A 36 -29.21 15.47 -24.14
N VAL A 37 -28.26 15.47 -23.20
CA VAL A 37 -28.14 14.51 -22.11
C VAL A 37 -29.39 14.50 -21.22
N HIS A 38 -29.88 15.68 -20.79
CA HIS A 38 -31.06 15.77 -19.94
C HIS A 38 -32.38 15.48 -20.67
N ARG A 39 -32.44 15.79 -21.96
CA ARG A 39 -33.57 15.44 -22.83
C ARG A 39 -33.69 13.93 -23.00
N ASP A 40 -32.56 13.27 -23.24
CA ASP A 40 -32.50 11.84 -23.53
C ASP A 40 -32.44 11.00 -22.24
N GLY A 41 -32.18 11.62 -21.09
CA GLY A 41 -32.04 10.95 -19.79
C GLY A 41 -30.76 10.12 -19.69
N ASP A 42 -29.70 10.53 -20.38
CA ASP A 42 -28.42 9.83 -20.32
C ASP A 42 -27.72 10.06 -18.97
N TYR A 43 -27.03 9.02 -18.51
CA TYR A 43 -26.18 9.14 -17.34
C TYR A 43 -24.96 9.99 -17.65
N HIS A 44 -24.63 10.93 -16.78
CA HIS A 44 -23.49 11.85 -16.92
C HIS A 44 -22.91 12.22 -15.54
N ARG A 45 -21.87 13.07 -15.49
CA ARG A 45 -21.24 13.48 -14.22
C ARG A 45 -21.28 14.99 -13.97
N ALA A 46 -21.32 15.32 -12.69
CA ALA A 46 -21.04 16.64 -12.16
C ALA A 46 -20.16 16.56 -10.91
N VAL A 47 -19.64 17.72 -10.51
CA VAL A 47 -18.85 17.93 -9.29
C VAL A 47 -19.59 18.83 -8.35
N HIS A 48 -19.48 18.54 -7.06
CA HIS A 48 -20.02 19.35 -5.98
C HIS A 48 -18.91 19.69 -4.99
N VAL A 49 -18.56 20.96 -4.87
CA VAL A 49 -17.51 21.43 -3.97
C VAL A 49 -18.14 22.10 -2.76
N TRP A 50 -17.82 21.61 -1.58
CA TRP A 50 -18.17 22.22 -0.29
C TRP A 50 -16.95 22.89 0.33
N ILE A 51 -17.08 24.15 0.74
CA ILE A 51 -16.09 24.83 1.59
C ILE A 51 -16.59 24.80 3.03
N TYR A 52 -15.82 24.17 3.90
CA TYR A 52 -16.04 24.13 5.35
C TYR A 52 -14.99 24.98 6.07
N SER A 53 -15.40 25.73 7.09
CA SER A 53 -14.51 26.47 7.97
C SER A 53 -14.39 25.79 9.34
N GLU A 54 -13.18 25.33 9.66
CA GLU A 54 -12.86 24.57 10.86
C GLU A 54 -13.09 25.39 12.14
N SER A 55 -12.65 26.65 12.18
CA SER A 55 -12.75 27.48 13.39
C SER A 55 -14.19 27.90 13.75
N THR A 56 -15.10 27.95 12.79
CA THR A 56 -16.50 28.34 13.03
C THR A 56 -17.50 27.19 12.96
N GLY A 57 -17.13 26.08 12.31
CA GLY A 57 -18.03 24.95 12.05
C GLY A 57 -19.10 25.27 11.00
N GLU A 58 -18.77 26.14 10.05
CA GLU A 58 -19.70 26.67 9.05
C GLU A 58 -19.36 26.16 7.64
N LEU A 59 -20.40 25.94 6.83
CA LEU A 59 -20.31 25.74 5.39
C LEU A 59 -20.51 27.07 4.68
N LEU A 60 -19.76 27.29 3.60
CA LEU A 60 -20.05 28.34 2.65
C LEU A 60 -21.21 27.88 1.75
N LEU A 61 -22.28 28.66 1.70
CA LEU A 61 -23.39 28.45 0.79
C LEU A 61 -23.39 29.54 -0.28
N GLN A 62 -23.71 29.16 -1.52
CA GLN A 62 -23.93 30.11 -2.59
C GLN A 62 -25.42 30.36 -2.78
N ARG A 63 -25.81 31.58 -3.15
CA ARG A 63 -27.17 31.88 -3.61
C ARG A 63 -27.18 31.85 -5.13
N ARG A 64 -27.92 30.91 -5.69
CA ARG A 64 -28.07 30.75 -7.14
C ARG A 64 -28.61 32.03 -7.77
N ALA A 65 -28.10 32.39 -8.94
CA ALA A 65 -28.59 33.56 -9.67
C ALA A 65 -30.07 33.41 -10.06
N ASP A 66 -30.79 34.53 -10.09
CA ASP A 66 -32.22 34.55 -10.41
C ASP A 66 -32.52 34.10 -11.85
N CYS A 67 -31.51 34.10 -12.73
CA CYS A 67 -31.59 33.66 -14.11
C CYS A 67 -31.35 32.16 -14.31
N LYS A 68 -31.12 31.37 -13.26
CA LYS A 68 -30.90 29.93 -13.36
C LYS A 68 -32.22 29.19 -13.66
N ASP A 69 -32.14 28.20 -14.55
CA ASP A 69 -33.28 27.37 -14.93
C ASP A 69 -33.79 26.46 -13.80
N SER A 70 -32.93 26.15 -12.83
CA SER A 70 -33.24 25.34 -11.65
C SER A 70 -32.95 26.10 -10.36
N TRP A 71 -33.96 26.13 -9.48
CA TRP A 71 -33.90 26.69 -8.13
C TRP A 71 -33.36 28.14 -8.04
N PRO A 72 -33.86 29.09 -8.85
CA PRO A 72 -33.37 30.47 -8.85
C PRO A 72 -33.55 31.14 -7.47
N GLY A 73 -32.53 31.87 -7.02
CA GLY A 73 -32.56 32.62 -5.76
C GLY A 73 -32.44 31.79 -4.48
N GLN A 74 -32.37 30.45 -4.58
CA GLN A 74 -32.18 29.56 -3.42
C GLN A 74 -30.70 29.41 -3.03
N TRP A 75 -30.47 29.09 -1.76
CA TRP A 75 -29.15 28.77 -1.21
C TRP A 75 -28.78 27.31 -1.46
N ASP A 76 -27.54 27.10 -1.87
CA ASP A 76 -27.05 25.85 -2.47
C ASP A 76 -25.59 25.56 -2.05
N ILE A 77 -25.06 24.43 -2.54
CA ILE A 77 -23.66 23.97 -2.48
C ILE A 77 -22.69 25.12 -2.78
N SER A 78 -21.49 25.13 -2.19
CA SER A 78 -20.54 26.23 -2.38
C SER A 78 -20.21 26.48 -3.85
N SER A 79 -19.94 25.42 -4.61
CA SER A 79 -19.80 25.48 -6.06
C SER A 79 -20.17 24.14 -6.71
N ALA A 80 -20.78 24.16 -7.90
CA ALA A 80 -21.27 22.95 -8.57
C ALA A 80 -21.33 23.10 -10.10
N GLY A 81 -20.93 22.07 -10.84
CA GLY A 81 -21.07 22.07 -12.29
C GLY A 81 -20.78 20.74 -12.95
N HIS A 82 -21.12 20.62 -14.23
CA HIS A 82 -20.93 19.40 -14.98
C HIS A 82 -19.45 19.15 -15.31
N ILE A 83 -19.09 17.88 -15.42
CA ILE A 83 -17.78 17.49 -15.95
C ILE A 83 -17.87 17.51 -17.49
N SER A 84 -17.09 18.39 -18.10
CA SER A 84 -16.95 18.43 -19.57
C SER A 84 -16.36 17.12 -20.10
N ALA A 85 -16.75 16.73 -21.32
CA ALA A 85 -16.29 15.51 -21.95
C ALA A 85 -14.76 15.49 -22.04
N GLY A 86 -14.14 14.44 -21.48
CA GLY A 86 -12.69 14.30 -21.39
C GLY A 86 -12.02 15.02 -20.22
N ASP A 87 -12.69 15.93 -19.51
CA ASP A 87 -12.15 16.53 -18.29
C ASP A 87 -12.20 15.54 -17.12
N SER A 88 -11.31 15.75 -16.15
CA SER A 88 -11.36 15.00 -14.91
C SER A 88 -12.24 15.67 -13.86
N SER A 89 -12.68 14.87 -12.89
CA SER A 89 -13.49 15.32 -11.77
C SER A 89 -12.78 16.39 -10.94
N LEU A 90 -11.54 16.15 -10.53
CA LEU A 90 -10.78 17.12 -9.74
C LEU A 90 -10.50 18.42 -10.50
N PHE A 91 -10.15 18.33 -11.80
CA PHE A 91 -9.96 19.51 -12.62
C PHE A 91 -11.26 20.33 -12.75
N SER A 92 -12.39 19.66 -12.97
CA SER A 92 -13.70 20.31 -13.03
C SER A 92 -14.05 20.97 -11.70
N ALA A 93 -13.75 20.32 -10.56
CA ALA A 93 -13.96 20.91 -9.24
C ALA A 93 -13.14 22.19 -9.02
N GLN A 94 -11.88 22.22 -9.48
CA GLN A 94 -11.04 23.43 -9.44
C GLN A 94 -11.60 24.53 -10.36
N ARG A 95 -12.01 24.17 -11.59
CA ARG A 95 -12.56 25.10 -12.58
C ARG A 95 -13.84 25.75 -12.10
N GLU A 96 -14.83 24.96 -11.68
CA GLU A 96 -16.13 25.48 -11.21
C GLU A 96 -15.95 26.39 -9.99
N LEU A 97 -15.07 26.01 -9.05
CA LEU A 97 -14.76 26.84 -7.89
C LEU A 97 -14.10 28.18 -8.27
N GLU A 98 -13.21 28.17 -9.27
CA GLU A 98 -12.59 29.40 -9.78
C GLU A 98 -13.59 30.26 -10.55
N GLU A 99 -14.42 29.67 -11.42
CA GLU A 99 -15.38 30.38 -12.26
C GLU A 99 -16.50 31.00 -11.41
N GLU A 100 -17.14 30.21 -10.55
CA GLU A 100 -18.31 30.66 -9.78
C GLU A 100 -17.93 31.60 -8.63
N LEU A 101 -16.83 31.30 -7.92
CA LEU A 101 -16.46 31.98 -6.68
C LEU A 101 -15.18 32.81 -6.76
N GLY A 102 -14.36 32.64 -7.81
CA GLY A 102 -13.06 33.30 -7.93
C GLY A 102 -11.98 32.73 -7.01
N ILE A 103 -12.13 31.49 -6.54
CA ILE A 103 -11.18 30.85 -5.63
C ILE A 103 -10.30 29.86 -6.40
N LYS A 104 -8.98 30.05 -6.33
CA LYS A 104 -7.98 29.15 -6.90
C LYS A 104 -7.27 28.39 -5.80
N LEU A 105 -7.49 27.08 -5.73
CA LEU A 105 -6.84 26.19 -4.79
C LEU A 105 -6.08 25.07 -5.52
N PRO A 106 -4.95 24.60 -4.99
CA PRO A 106 -4.20 23.48 -5.52
C PRO A 106 -4.96 22.16 -5.33
N VAL A 107 -4.55 21.14 -6.09
CA VAL A 107 -5.16 19.80 -6.09
C VAL A 107 -5.24 19.17 -4.69
N ASN A 108 -4.27 19.43 -3.83
CA ASN A 108 -4.23 18.89 -2.47
C ASN A 108 -5.17 19.61 -1.49
N ALA A 109 -5.97 20.58 -1.92
CA ALA A 109 -7.01 21.20 -1.10
C ALA A 109 -8.36 20.46 -1.17
N PHE A 110 -8.54 19.60 -2.18
CA PHE A 110 -9.81 18.98 -2.51
C PHE A 110 -9.83 17.52 -2.07
N GLU A 111 -10.70 17.19 -1.12
CA GLU A 111 -10.92 15.82 -0.70
C GLU A 111 -12.16 15.26 -1.39
N LEU A 112 -12.02 14.23 -2.23
CA LEU A 112 -13.18 13.47 -2.70
C LEU A 112 -13.72 12.64 -1.54
N ILE A 113 -14.91 12.99 -1.02
CA ILE A 113 -15.48 12.34 0.17
C ILE A 113 -16.46 11.22 -0.18
N PHE A 114 -17.20 11.33 -1.29
CA PHE A 114 -18.04 10.27 -1.84
C PHE A 114 -18.55 10.62 -3.24
N VAL A 115 -19.04 9.60 -3.96
CA VAL A 115 -19.74 9.74 -5.24
C VAL A 115 -21.15 9.19 -5.09
N PHE A 116 -22.15 9.85 -5.67
CA PHE A 116 -23.51 9.30 -5.68
C PHE A 116 -24.29 9.62 -6.94
N LEU A 117 -25.19 8.71 -7.31
CA LEU A 117 -26.16 8.92 -8.38
C LEU A 117 -27.38 9.68 -7.87
N GLN A 118 -27.70 10.78 -8.53
CA GLN A 118 -28.95 11.51 -8.38
C GLN A 118 -29.82 11.30 -9.63
N GLU A 119 -31.01 10.73 -9.42
CA GLU A 119 -32.02 10.58 -10.46
C GLU A 119 -33.21 11.48 -10.13
N CYS A 120 -33.48 12.46 -10.98
CA CYS A 120 -34.64 13.32 -10.82
C CYS A 120 -35.28 13.71 -12.16
N VAL A 121 -36.60 13.90 -12.14
CA VAL A 121 -37.36 14.36 -13.30
C VAL A 121 -38.04 15.67 -12.92
N ILE A 122 -37.64 16.75 -13.57
CA ILE A 122 -38.16 18.10 -13.32
C ILE A 122 -38.84 18.66 -14.57
N ASN A 123 -39.40 19.87 -14.47
CA ASN A 123 -40.07 20.56 -15.57
C ASN A 123 -41.17 19.72 -16.24
N ASN A 124 -42.02 19.08 -15.43
CA ASN A 124 -43.15 18.24 -15.88
C ASN A 124 -42.75 17.10 -16.84
N GLY A 125 -41.56 16.52 -16.67
CA GLY A 125 -41.12 15.35 -17.46
C GLY A 125 -40.28 15.68 -18.68
N THR A 126 -39.91 16.95 -18.89
CA THR A 126 -39.11 17.38 -20.04
C THR A 126 -37.60 17.44 -19.74
N TYR A 127 -37.22 17.26 -18.47
CA TYR A 127 -35.84 17.28 -18.01
C TYR A 127 -35.61 16.09 -17.08
N THR A 128 -34.78 15.14 -17.50
CA THR A 128 -34.39 13.97 -16.72
C THR A 128 -32.92 14.09 -16.35
N ASN A 129 -32.64 14.30 -15.06
CA ASN A 129 -31.29 14.33 -14.51
C ASN A 129 -30.90 12.94 -14.00
N ASN A 130 -29.95 12.28 -14.65
CA ASN A 130 -29.36 11.02 -14.20
C ASN A 130 -27.86 11.28 -13.99
N GLU A 131 -27.52 11.88 -12.85
CA GLU A 131 -26.22 12.52 -12.66
C GLU A 131 -25.43 11.88 -11.53
N TYR A 132 -24.23 11.40 -11.85
CA TYR A 132 -23.24 11.00 -10.87
C TYR A 132 -22.50 12.22 -10.34
N ASN A 133 -22.65 12.46 -9.06
CA ASN A 133 -22.14 13.63 -8.37
C ASN A 133 -20.89 13.27 -7.56
N ASP A 134 -19.75 13.79 -7.98
CA ASP A 134 -18.48 13.65 -7.27
C ASP A 134 -18.37 14.77 -6.24
N VAL A 135 -18.46 14.42 -4.95
CA VAL A 135 -18.54 15.39 -3.86
C VAL A 135 -17.16 15.62 -3.25
N TYR A 136 -16.69 16.86 -3.37
CA TYR A 136 -15.44 17.34 -2.80
C TYR A 136 -15.67 18.21 -1.57
N LEU A 137 -14.77 18.07 -0.59
CA LEU A 137 -14.70 18.94 0.58
C LEU A 137 -13.36 19.68 0.60
N VAL A 138 -13.44 21.01 0.69
CA VAL A 138 -12.32 21.92 0.96
C VAL A 138 -12.44 22.39 2.40
N THR A 139 -11.40 22.15 3.20
CA THR A 139 -11.37 22.56 4.61
C THR A 139 -10.46 23.77 4.80
N THR A 140 -11.05 24.89 5.19
CA THR A 140 -10.35 26.13 5.54
C THR A 140 -10.23 26.27 7.06
N LEU A 141 -9.15 26.87 7.55
CA LEU A 141 -8.97 27.08 9.00
C LEU A 141 -9.92 28.18 9.51
N THR A 142 -10.03 29.26 8.76
CA THR A 142 -10.92 30.41 9.06
C THR A 142 -11.78 30.74 7.86
N PRO A 143 -12.96 31.38 8.05
CA PRO A 143 -13.81 31.79 6.94
C PRO A 143 -13.04 32.71 5.98
N ILE A 144 -13.23 32.50 4.68
CA ILE A 144 -12.72 33.39 3.64
C ILE A 144 -13.55 34.70 3.73
N PRO A 145 -12.92 35.88 3.81
CA PRO A 145 -13.65 37.15 3.84
C PRO A 145 -14.57 37.29 2.62
N LEU A 146 -15.80 37.78 2.82
CA LEU A 146 -16.80 37.86 1.74
C LEU A 146 -16.34 38.78 0.60
N GLU A 147 -15.46 39.75 0.88
CA GLU A 147 -14.88 40.66 -0.12
C GLU A 147 -13.81 39.99 -0.99
N ALA A 148 -13.28 38.85 -0.57
CA ALA A 148 -12.25 38.10 -1.30
C ALA A 148 -12.81 37.35 -2.52
N PHE A 149 -14.12 37.11 -2.55
CA PHE A 149 -14.78 36.37 -3.63
C PHE A 149 -14.93 37.18 -4.92
N ALA A 150 -14.86 36.50 -6.05
CA ALA A 150 -15.15 37.04 -7.38
C ALA A 150 -16.32 36.29 -8.00
N LEU A 151 -17.53 36.65 -7.58
CA LEU A 151 -18.73 35.94 -7.99
C LEU A 151 -19.03 36.15 -9.48
N GLN A 152 -19.29 35.05 -10.19
CA GLN A 152 -19.82 35.10 -11.55
C GLN A 152 -21.33 35.41 -11.50
N GLU A 153 -21.71 36.62 -11.90
CA GLU A 153 -23.09 37.12 -11.76
C GLU A 153 -24.16 36.27 -12.46
N SER A 154 -23.81 35.55 -13.54
CA SER A 154 -24.73 34.65 -14.24
C SER A 154 -25.03 33.36 -13.47
N GLU A 155 -24.20 33.01 -12.49
CA GLU A 155 -24.27 31.76 -11.74
C GLU A 155 -24.61 32.02 -10.26
N VAL A 156 -23.95 33.02 -9.66
CA VAL A 156 -23.96 33.26 -8.21
C VAL A 156 -24.31 34.72 -7.90
N SER A 157 -25.35 34.91 -7.08
CA SER A 157 -25.79 36.24 -6.64
C SER A 157 -25.22 36.67 -5.29
N ALA A 158 -24.88 35.73 -4.42
CA ALA A 158 -24.34 36.00 -3.10
C ALA A 158 -23.69 34.74 -2.52
N VAL A 159 -22.84 34.92 -1.50
CA VAL A 159 -22.33 33.82 -0.66
C VAL A 159 -22.53 34.16 0.81
N ARG A 160 -22.69 33.14 1.65
CA ARG A 160 -22.71 33.30 3.12
C ARG A 160 -22.19 32.05 3.82
N TYR A 161 -21.69 32.23 5.04
CA TYR A 161 -21.40 31.12 5.93
C TYR A 161 -22.63 30.78 6.77
N MET A 162 -22.85 29.48 7.01
CA MET A 162 -23.91 28.96 7.85
C MET A 162 -23.43 27.74 8.62
N ARG A 163 -23.76 27.63 9.91
CA ARG A 163 -23.37 26.46 10.72
C ARG A 163 -23.94 25.17 10.12
N CYS A 164 -23.13 24.11 10.08
CA CYS A 164 -23.54 22.81 9.50
C CYS A 164 -24.88 22.32 10.08
N ASP A 165 -25.04 22.36 11.40
CA ASP A 165 -26.25 21.89 12.07
C ASP A 165 -27.47 22.74 11.74
N GLU A 166 -27.29 24.06 11.58
CA GLU A 166 -28.38 24.96 11.22
C GLU A 166 -28.84 24.69 9.80
N TYR A 167 -27.90 24.54 8.85
CA TYR A 167 -28.20 24.23 7.47
C TYR A 167 -28.90 22.87 7.35
N LYS A 168 -28.39 21.82 8.01
CA LYS A 168 -29.02 20.49 8.10
C LYS A 168 -30.45 20.58 8.64
N ASN A 169 -30.68 21.39 9.67
CA ASN A 169 -32.02 21.60 10.23
C ASN A 169 -32.96 22.35 9.28
N CYS A 170 -32.47 23.30 8.50
CA CYS A 170 -33.26 24.01 7.48
C CYS A 170 -33.70 23.07 6.36
N LEU A 171 -32.79 22.21 5.87
CA LEU A 171 -33.10 21.18 4.88
C LEU A 171 -34.12 20.17 5.43
N ALA A 172 -33.93 19.67 6.65
CA ALA A 172 -34.84 18.72 7.29
C ALA A 172 -36.28 19.27 7.46
N LYS A 173 -36.44 20.60 7.56
CA LYS A 173 -37.73 21.28 7.66
C LYS A 173 -38.37 21.59 6.29
N GLY A 174 -37.67 21.34 5.18
CA GLY A 174 -38.15 21.67 3.83
C GLY A 174 -38.28 23.18 3.59
N SER A 175 -37.35 23.99 4.10
CA SER A 175 -37.36 25.44 3.92
C SER A 175 -37.21 25.83 2.44
N GLU A 176 -38.15 26.61 1.90
CA GLU A 176 -38.20 27.01 0.48
C GLU A 176 -37.04 27.94 0.04
N GLU A 177 -36.26 28.45 0.99
CA GLU A 177 -35.06 29.26 0.72
C GLU A 177 -33.84 28.45 0.24
N TYR A 178 -33.86 27.12 0.34
CA TYR A 178 -32.71 26.25 0.05
C TYR A 178 -33.08 25.19 -0.99
N VAL A 179 -32.08 24.78 -1.78
CA VAL A 179 -32.23 23.63 -2.68
C VAL A 179 -32.56 22.38 -1.85
N PRO A 180 -33.61 21.62 -2.19
CA PRO A 180 -34.15 20.58 -1.31
C PRO A 180 -33.33 19.28 -1.37
N TYR A 181 -32.23 19.25 -0.63
CA TYR A 181 -31.43 18.05 -0.44
C TYR A 181 -31.98 17.15 0.68
N ASP A 182 -31.95 15.84 0.45
CA ASP A 182 -32.33 14.85 1.46
C ASP A 182 -31.20 14.68 2.50
N VAL A 183 -31.49 15.10 3.74
CA VAL A 183 -30.58 14.99 4.88
C VAL A 183 -30.40 13.55 5.37
N ASN A 184 -31.31 12.64 5.01
CA ASN A 184 -31.19 11.20 5.25
C ASN A 184 -30.65 10.45 4.01
N GLY A 185 -30.52 11.16 2.89
CA GLY A 185 -29.92 10.67 1.66
C GLY A 185 -28.42 10.91 1.65
N GLN A 186 -27.85 11.12 0.47
CA GLN A 186 -26.41 11.11 0.26
C GLN A 186 -25.69 12.30 0.92
N TYR A 187 -26.32 13.47 1.00
CA TYR A 187 -25.76 14.61 1.75
C TYR A 187 -25.82 14.43 3.27
N GLY A 188 -26.58 13.47 3.79
CA GLY A 188 -26.45 13.02 5.17
C GLY A 188 -25.04 12.51 5.50
N GLN A 189 -24.34 11.94 4.50
CA GLN A 189 -22.96 11.48 4.64
C GLN A 189 -21.99 12.64 4.87
N LEU A 190 -22.11 13.74 4.11
CA LEU A 190 -21.30 14.97 4.29
C LEU A 190 -21.37 15.46 5.74
N PHE A 191 -22.59 15.62 6.28
CA PHE A 191 -22.77 16.08 7.65
C PHE A 191 -22.19 15.10 8.66
N SER A 192 -22.38 13.79 8.45
CA SER A 192 -21.85 12.76 9.35
C SER A 192 -20.32 12.74 9.35
N ILE A 193 -19.69 12.90 8.18
CA ILE A 193 -18.24 12.99 8.01
C ILE A 193 -17.67 14.20 8.76
N ILE A 194 -18.27 15.38 8.58
CA ILE A 194 -17.84 16.60 9.29
C ILE A 194 -18.04 16.44 10.80
N GLU A 195 -19.20 15.96 11.23
CA GLU A 195 -19.50 15.75 12.65
C GLU A 195 -18.50 14.78 13.29
N GLU A 196 -18.20 13.64 12.65
CA GLU A 196 -17.27 12.65 13.18
C GLU A 196 -15.83 13.18 13.31
N ARG A 197 -15.36 13.95 12.33
CA ARG A 197 -14.00 14.51 12.30
C ARG A 197 -13.74 15.53 13.41
N TYR A 198 -14.71 16.40 13.66
CA TYR A 198 -14.58 17.52 14.58
C TYR A 198 -15.28 17.30 15.93
N LYS A 199 -15.84 16.11 16.15
CA LYS A 199 -16.33 15.70 17.46
C LYS A 199 -15.17 15.58 18.45
N ASP A 200 -15.34 16.16 19.64
CA ASP A 200 -14.39 15.96 20.72
C ASP A 200 -14.41 14.49 21.19
N ASN A 201 -13.40 13.74 20.79
CA ASN A 201 -13.23 12.32 21.04
C ASN A 201 -11.75 11.93 21.22
N THR A 202 -10.89 12.90 21.55
CA THR A 202 -9.42 12.72 21.60
C THR A 202 -9.00 11.55 22.48
N GLU A 203 -9.64 11.36 23.63
CA GLU A 203 -9.36 10.24 24.54
C GLU A 203 -9.63 8.87 23.87
N SER A 204 -10.78 8.73 23.21
CA SER A 204 -11.15 7.50 22.49
C SER A 204 -10.20 7.24 21.33
N ARG A 205 -9.86 8.28 20.55
CA ARG A 205 -8.90 8.16 19.43
C ARG A 205 -7.50 7.81 19.92
N SER A 206 -7.04 8.40 21.02
CA SER A 206 -5.77 8.07 21.66
C SER A 206 -5.73 6.60 22.10
N LEU A 207 -6.81 6.11 22.73
CA LEU A 207 -6.89 4.71 23.14
C LEU A 207 -6.83 3.75 21.93
N THR A 208 -7.53 4.08 20.84
CA THR A 208 -7.48 3.30 19.60
C THR A 208 -6.08 3.28 19.01
N LEU A 209 -5.44 4.44 18.82
CA LEU A 209 -4.06 4.50 18.30
C LEU A 209 -3.08 3.76 19.19
N GLN A 210 -3.19 3.89 20.52
CA GLN A 210 -2.30 3.20 21.44
C GLN A 210 -2.44 1.67 21.32
N LYS A 211 -3.65 1.14 21.16
CA LYS A 211 -3.88 -0.28 20.91
C LYS A 211 -3.25 -0.72 19.59
N GLN A 212 -3.42 0.08 18.54
CA GLN A 212 -2.84 -0.21 17.23
C GLN A 212 -1.30 -0.20 17.27
N ILE A 213 -0.69 0.77 17.94
CA ILE A 213 0.76 0.86 18.16
C ILE A 213 1.27 -0.33 18.97
N ASN A 214 0.54 -0.75 20.02
CA ASN A 214 0.95 -1.88 20.86
C ASN A 214 0.99 -3.23 20.12
N ARG A 215 0.47 -3.31 18.90
CA ARG A 215 0.67 -4.46 18.01
C ARG A 215 2.10 -4.54 17.46
N TYR A 216 2.91 -3.49 17.62
CA TYR A 216 4.31 -3.44 17.22
C TYR A 216 5.21 -3.35 18.45
N ALA A 217 6.06 -4.37 18.65
CA ALA A 217 7.07 -4.35 19.69
C ALA A 217 8.24 -3.45 19.27
N PRO A 218 8.60 -2.38 20.00
CA PRO A 218 9.79 -1.59 19.68
C PRO A 218 11.06 -2.40 19.96
N ILE A 219 11.92 -2.61 18.95
CA ILE A 219 13.12 -3.45 19.05
C ILE A 219 14.36 -2.71 18.55
N HIS A 220 15.41 -2.66 19.37
CA HIS A 220 16.71 -2.19 18.93
C HIS A 220 17.41 -3.25 18.08
N LEU A 221 17.76 -2.90 16.84
CA LEU A 221 18.57 -3.73 15.95
C LEU A 221 19.97 -3.10 15.85
N GLU A 222 20.93 -3.69 16.54
CA GLU A 222 22.30 -3.17 16.67
C GLU A 222 23.31 -4.27 16.26
N PRO A 223 23.53 -4.50 14.95
CA PRO A 223 24.50 -5.49 14.50
C PRO A 223 25.93 -5.07 14.86
N ASP A 224 26.81 -6.07 15.03
CA ASP A 224 28.24 -5.86 15.23
C ASP A 224 28.92 -5.40 13.93
N LEU A 225 29.74 -4.35 14.03
CA LEU A 225 30.47 -3.76 12.91
C LEU A 225 31.95 -4.18 12.88
N SER A 226 32.41 -5.00 13.84
CA SER A 226 33.82 -5.36 14.01
C SER A 226 34.45 -6.05 12.79
N SER A 227 33.64 -6.61 11.90
CA SER A 227 34.07 -7.24 10.65
C SER A 227 34.30 -6.27 9.49
N LEU A 228 33.91 -4.99 9.63
CA LEU A 228 34.07 -3.99 8.58
C LEU A 228 35.46 -3.34 8.64
N SER A 229 36.03 -3.03 7.47
CA SER A 229 37.24 -2.22 7.39
C SER A 229 36.94 -0.73 7.68
N GLU A 230 37.98 0.08 7.89
CA GLU A 230 37.81 1.53 8.05
C GLU A 230 37.15 2.16 6.80
N GLY A 231 37.56 1.75 5.59
CA GLY A 231 36.97 2.23 4.35
C GLY A 231 35.50 1.84 4.18
N ASP A 232 35.11 0.62 4.60
CA ASP A 232 33.72 0.18 4.55
C ASP A 232 32.84 0.85 5.61
N ILE A 233 33.39 1.21 6.78
CA ILE A 233 32.69 2.04 7.79
C ILE A 233 32.44 3.45 7.25
N GLU A 234 33.41 4.05 6.56
CA GLU A 234 33.22 5.36 5.91
C GLU A 234 32.18 5.26 4.78
N ALA A 235 32.25 4.23 3.94
CA ALA A 235 31.28 3.95 2.90
C ALA A 235 29.86 3.78 3.45
N LEU A 236 29.72 3.06 4.58
CA LEU A 236 28.44 2.87 5.28
C LEU A 236 27.78 4.20 5.65
N GLY A 237 28.55 5.20 6.09
CA GLY A 237 28.02 6.54 6.39
C GLY A 237 27.34 7.20 5.19
N TYR A 238 27.94 7.09 4.00
CA TYR A 238 27.36 7.61 2.76
C TYR A 238 26.18 6.75 2.26
N ILE A 239 26.25 5.43 2.43
CA ILE A 239 25.15 4.50 2.09
C ILE A 239 23.90 4.84 2.91
N LEU A 240 24.03 5.05 4.22
CA LEU A 240 22.89 5.43 5.07
C LEU A 240 22.26 6.76 4.63
N LYS A 241 23.08 7.74 4.25
CA LYS A 241 22.59 9.02 3.70
C LYS A 241 21.85 8.81 2.38
N ALA A 242 22.32 7.91 1.51
CA ALA A 242 21.65 7.57 0.27
C ALA A 242 20.29 6.87 0.56
N SER A 243 20.25 5.94 1.51
CA SER A 243 19.01 5.25 1.91
C SER A 243 17.92 6.21 2.41
N ILE A 244 18.29 7.27 3.15
CA ILE A 244 17.34 8.32 3.58
C ILE A 244 16.75 9.06 2.38
N VAL A 245 17.56 9.36 1.36
CA VAL A 245 17.08 10.02 0.13
C VAL A 245 16.12 9.11 -0.65
N ILE A 246 16.39 7.81 -0.67
CA ILE A 246 15.49 6.80 -1.25
C ILE A 246 14.17 6.73 -0.48
N ASP A 247 14.19 6.88 0.84
CA ASP A 247 12.97 6.91 1.64
C ASP A 247 12.06 8.08 1.29
N ASP A 248 12.63 9.26 1.02
CA ASP A 248 11.87 10.43 0.56
C ASP A 248 11.13 10.16 -0.76
N ILE A 249 11.75 9.44 -1.70
CA ILE A 249 11.10 9.01 -2.95
C ILE A 249 9.93 8.08 -2.65
N PHE A 250 10.12 7.13 -1.72
CA PHE A 250 9.06 6.21 -1.34
C PHE A 250 7.82 6.93 -0.77
N TYR A 251 8.00 7.95 0.09
CA TYR A 251 6.86 8.76 0.56
C TYR A 251 6.08 9.37 -0.61
N GLU A 252 6.76 9.88 -1.63
CA GLU A 252 6.12 10.42 -2.84
C GLU A 252 5.41 9.34 -3.66
N GLN A 253 5.98 8.14 -3.76
CA GLN A 253 5.37 7.02 -4.48
C GLN A 253 4.06 6.55 -3.85
N VAL A 254 3.99 6.50 -2.51
CA VAL A 254 2.78 6.11 -1.77
C VAL A 254 1.62 7.06 -2.07
N TRP A 255 1.88 8.36 -1.95
CA TRP A 255 0.85 9.38 -2.14
C TRP A 255 1.49 10.77 -2.32
N ASN A 256 0.97 11.55 -3.28
CA ASN A 256 1.58 12.82 -3.71
C ASN A 256 1.84 13.83 -2.57
N SER A 257 0.95 13.92 -1.57
CA SER A 257 1.09 14.87 -0.45
C SER A 257 1.58 14.22 0.85
N ASN A 258 2.10 13.00 0.79
CA ASN A 258 2.52 12.24 1.96
C ASN A 258 3.72 12.88 2.67
N ARG A 259 4.69 13.43 1.91
CA ARG A 259 5.84 14.15 2.47
C ARG A 259 5.44 15.34 3.33
N MET A 260 4.47 16.12 2.84
CA MET A 260 3.94 17.28 3.55
C MET A 260 3.23 16.85 4.85
N LEU A 261 2.42 15.80 4.80
CA LEU A 261 1.79 15.24 6.00
C LEU A 261 2.83 14.73 7.01
N ARG A 262 3.85 13.98 6.56
CA ARG A 262 4.95 13.51 7.39
C ARG A 262 5.63 14.66 8.13
N ASP A 263 6.06 15.67 7.39
CA ASP A 263 6.84 16.78 7.92
C ASP A 263 6.00 17.60 8.92
N TRP A 264 4.71 17.76 8.64
CA TRP A 264 3.76 18.38 9.57
C TRP A 264 3.59 17.58 10.86
N LEU A 265 3.27 16.29 10.77
CA LEU A 265 3.09 15.42 11.94
C LEU A 265 4.35 15.35 12.79
N LYS A 266 5.52 15.25 12.15
CA LYS A 266 6.82 15.27 12.84
C LYS A 266 7.04 16.59 13.59
N GLY A 267 6.82 17.72 12.91
CA GLY A 267 6.98 19.05 13.50
C GLY A 267 6.03 19.33 14.66
N HIS A 268 4.85 18.69 14.68
CA HIS A 268 3.83 18.87 15.70
C HIS A 268 3.76 17.73 16.72
N SER A 269 4.61 16.71 16.60
CA SER A 269 4.57 15.48 17.42
C SER A 269 4.64 15.73 18.93
N GLU A 270 5.30 16.79 19.36
CA GLU A 270 5.45 17.15 20.78
C GLU A 270 4.38 18.15 21.28
N SER A 271 3.38 18.48 20.45
CA SER A 271 2.31 19.45 20.81
C SER A 271 1.34 18.87 21.84
N SER A 272 1.07 17.56 21.79
CA SER A 272 0.23 16.84 22.74
C SER A 272 0.56 15.35 22.77
N SER A 273 0.05 14.62 23.76
CA SER A 273 0.15 13.15 23.79
C SER A 273 -0.55 12.50 22.59
N PHE A 274 -1.63 13.11 22.10
CA PHE A 274 -2.35 12.60 20.94
C PHE A 274 -1.55 12.80 19.65
N ASP A 275 -0.93 13.97 19.46
CA ASP A 275 -0.06 14.25 18.30
C ASP A 275 1.15 13.32 18.27
N LYS A 276 1.70 12.98 19.44
CA LYS A 276 2.76 11.99 19.57
C LYS A 276 2.32 10.60 19.10
N LEU A 277 1.11 10.17 19.45
CA LEU A 277 0.55 8.89 18.99
C LEU A 277 0.30 8.91 17.47
N LYS A 278 -0.23 10.01 16.92
CA LYS A 278 -0.40 10.18 15.48
C LYS A 278 0.93 10.04 14.74
N TRP A 279 1.95 10.77 15.20
CA TRP A 279 3.30 10.67 14.62
C TRP A 279 3.85 9.25 14.74
N THR A 280 3.80 8.64 15.93
CA THR A 280 4.34 7.28 16.17
C THR A 280 3.70 6.25 15.23
N TYR A 281 2.38 6.25 15.11
CA TYR A 281 1.70 5.29 14.24
C TYR A 281 1.89 5.61 12.76
N TYR A 282 1.92 6.90 12.39
CA TYR A 282 2.31 7.32 11.04
C TYR A 282 3.71 6.83 10.67
N SER A 283 4.71 6.99 11.54
CA SER A 283 6.08 6.56 11.27
C SER A 283 6.20 5.04 11.07
N ILE A 284 5.37 4.24 11.74
CA ILE A 284 5.29 2.78 11.54
C ILE A 284 4.62 2.42 10.21
N ASN A 285 3.67 3.21 9.71
CA ASN A 285 2.94 2.88 8.48
C ASN A 285 3.47 3.62 7.24
N LYS A 286 4.33 4.63 7.44
CA LYS A 286 4.80 5.60 6.43
C LYS A 286 3.68 6.26 5.61
N SER A 287 2.46 6.26 6.14
CA SER A 287 1.24 6.76 5.49
C SER A 287 0.13 6.93 6.54
N PRO A 288 -0.97 7.64 6.24
CA PRO A 288 -2.13 7.74 7.13
C PRO A 288 -3.01 6.47 7.17
N TRP A 289 -2.62 5.40 6.47
CA TRP A 289 -3.35 4.14 6.35
C TRP A 289 -2.65 3.02 7.12
N SER A 290 -3.43 2.20 7.83
CA SER A 290 -2.92 1.13 8.68
C SER A 290 -2.57 -0.12 7.86
N CYS A 291 -1.31 -0.54 7.84
CA CYS A 291 -0.86 -1.75 7.14
C CYS A 291 -1.46 -3.04 7.71
N LEU A 292 -1.83 -3.05 9.00
CA LEU A 292 -2.47 -4.21 9.66
C LEU A 292 -4.00 -4.18 9.61
N ASP A 293 -4.61 -3.07 9.18
CA ASP A 293 -6.07 -2.92 9.12
C ASP A 293 -6.52 -2.65 7.67
N GLU A 294 -5.98 -3.41 6.70
CA GLU A 294 -6.42 -3.37 5.30
C GLU A 294 -6.33 -1.96 4.67
N ASN A 295 -5.28 -1.21 4.99
CA ASN A 295 -5.10 0.19 4.57
C ASN A 295 -6.26 1.13 4.98
N LYS A 296 -6.99 0.84 6.05
CA LYS A 296 -7.96 1.79 6.62
C LYS A 296 -7.22 3.02 7.16
N ALA A 297 -7.71 4.21 6.83
CA ALA A 297 -7.18 5.45 7.36
C ALA A 297 -7.40 5.52 8.88
N PHE A 298 -6.36 5.89 9.63
CA PHE A 298 -6.45 6.16 11.07
C PHE A 298 -6.36 7.66 11.39
N LEU A 299 -6.10 8.48 10.37
CA LEU A 299 -6.17 9.95 10.40
C LEU A 299 -7.28 10.42 9.43
N SER A 300 -7.67 11.68 9.57
CA SER A 300 -8.51 12.38 8.58
C SER A 300 -7.87 13.70 8.15
N THR A 301 -8.43 14.37 7.14
CA THR A 301 -7.99 15.72 6.72
C THR A 301 -7.94 16.73 7.88
N ALA A 302 -8.75 16.55 8.94
CA ALA A 302 -8.69 17.40 10.15
C ALA A 302 -7.36 17.26 10.92
N ASP A 303 -6.64 16.15 10.74
CA ASP A 303 -5.32 15.91 11.35
C ASP A 303 -4.16 16.33 10.43
N SER A 304 -4.46 16.78 9.22
CA SER A 304 -3.47 17.03 8.15
C SER A 304 -2.75 18.37 8.27
N ALA A 305 -1.78 18.57 7.37
CA ALA A 305 -0.98 19.78 7.26
C ALA A 305 -1.82 21.02 6.96
N VAL A 306 -1.40 22.17 7.49
CA VAL A 306 -1.98 23.48 7.18
C VAL A 306 -1.07 24.20 6.20
N GLU A 307 -1.65 24.66 5.10
CA GLU A 307 -0.98 25.43 4.05
C GLU A 307 -1.62 26.82 3.92
N LEU A 308 -0.82 27.83 3.55
CA LEU A 308 -1.26 29.21 3.34
C LEU A 308 -1.09 29.61 1.88
N LEU A 309 -2.18 30.04 1.25
CA LEU A 309 -2.17 30.56 -0.13
C LEU A 309 -2.55 32.03 -0.17
N THR A 310 -1.57 32.87 -0.46
CA THR A 310 -1.71 34.34 -0.49
C THR A 310 -2.56 34.83 -1.67
N ASP A 311 -2.46 34.15 -2.82
CA ASP A 311 -3.05 34.58 -4.09
C ASP A 311 -4.25 33.73 -4.52
N ALA A 312 -4.82 32.95 -3.59
CA ALA A 312 -5.96 32.07 -3.87
C ALA A 312 -7.24 32.83 -4.24
N THR A 313 -7.38 34.09 -3.84
CA THR A 313 -8.60 34.90 -4.00
C THR A 313 -8.24 36.36 -4.27
N LYS A 314 -9.24 37.26 -4.37
CA LYS A 314 -8.96 38.71 -4.37
C LYS A 314 -8.23 39.10 -3.08
N PRO A 315 -7.20 39.96 -3.14
CA PRO A 315 -6.53 40.46 -1.95
C PRO A 315 -7.47 41.28 -1.07
N VAL A 316 -7.47 41.01 0.24
CA VAL A 316 -8.23 41.77 1.25
C VAL A 316 -7.25 42.39 2.25
N SER A 317 -7.43 43.68 2.54
CA SER A 317 -6.50 44.42 3.41
C SER A 317 -6.44 43.80 4.81
N GLY A 318 -5.22 43.43 5.24
CA GLY A 318 -4.96 42.84 6.56
C GLY A 318 -5.21 41.34 6.67
N TRP A 319 -5.72 40.69 5.61
CA TRP A 319 -5.86 39.23 5.55
C TRP A 319 -4.72 38.61 4.74
N LYS A 320 -4.17 37.48 5.21
CA LYS A 320 -2.93 36.89 4.68
C LYS A 320 -3.15 35.95 3.50
N GLY A 321 -4.39 35.59 3.20
CA GLY A 321 -4.74 34.56 2.23
C GLY A 321 -5.49 33.39 2.87
N VAL A 322 -5.74 32.35 2.08
CA VAL A 322 -6.52 31.19 2.50
C VAL A 322 -5.60 30.20 3.21
N GLU A 323 -5.87 29.97 4.50
CA GLU A 323 -5.30 28.83 5.24
C GLU A 323 -6.23 27.62 5.06
N TYR A 324 -5.69 26.50 4.58
CA TYR A 324 -6.47 25.28 4.33
C TYR A 324 -5.75 24.02 4.81
N ARG A 325 -6.52 22.95 5.05
CA ARG A 325 -5.99 21.61 5.34
C ARG A 325 -5.69 20.88 4.04
N ALA A 326 -4.48 20.33 3.95
CA ALA A 326 -4.14 19.41 2.87
C ALA A 326 -5.01 18.15 2.94
N ALA A 327 -5.89 17.98 1.97
CA ALA A 327 -6.78 16.84 1.83
C ALA A 327 -6.00 15.55 1.57
N PHE A 328 -6.47 14.44 2.14
CA PHE A 328 -6.11 13.10 1.71
C PHE A 328 -7.33 12.18 1.73
N PRO A 329 -7.39 11.19 0.83
CA PRO A 329 -8.56 10.32 0.74
C PRO A 329 -8.60 9.34 1.91
N LEU A 330 -9.82 9.04 2.39
CA LEU A 330 -10.03 8.02 3.42
C LEU A 330 -9.57 6.64 2.92
N ASP A 331 -9.88 6.32 1.67
CA ASP A 331 -9.37 5.13 1.01
C ASP A 331 -8.02 5.40 0.37
N LYS A 332 -7.06 4.49 0.61
CA LYS A 332 -5.76 4.53 -0.05
C LYS A 332 -5.94 4.41 -1.57
N PRO A 333 -5.38 5.33 -2.39
CA PRO A 333 -5.49 5.24 -3.84
C PRO A 333 -4.83 3.95 -4.36
N PRO A 334 -5.52 3.12 -5.15
CA PRO A 334 -4.96 1.85 -5.62
C PRO A 334 -3.79 2.04 -6.59
N GLY A 335 -3.76 3.13 -7.36
CA GLY A 335 -2.62 3.47 -8.22
C GLY A 335 -1.49 4.20 -7.49
N ALA A 336 -1.59 4.39 -6.17
CA ALA A 336 -0.72 5.22 -5.36
C ALA A 336 -0.43 6.57 -6.06
N ASN A 337 0.83 6.98 -6.20
CA ASN A 337 1.22 8.14 -7.01
C ASN A 337 1.90 7.75 -8.34
N PHE A 338 1.69 6.53 -8.84
CA PHE A 338 2.30 6.07 -10.09
C PHE A 338 1.51 6.47 -11.34
N TYR A 339 0.22 6.72 -11.16
CA TYR A 339 -0.73 7.06 -12.22
C TYR A 339 -1.46 8.34 -11.86
N PRO A 340 -2.09 9.03 -12.83
CA PRO A 340 -2.99 10.12 -12.51
C PRO A 340 -4.12 9.62 -11.60
N PRO A 341 -4.49 10.35 -10.53
CA PRO A 341 -5.45 9.88 -9.53
C PRO A 341 -6.87 9.69 -10.06
N ASP A 342 -7.17 10.30 -11.21
CA ASP A 342 -8.45 10.25 -11.93
C ASP A 342 -8.47 9.22 -13.07
N MET A 343 -7.36 8.52 -13.32
CA MET A 343 -7.24 7.56 -14.41
C MET A 343 -7.90 6.24 -14.04
N ASP A 344 -8.79 5.74 -14.90
CA ASP A 344 -9.34 4.40 -14.76
C ASP A 344 -8.57 3.36 -15.60
N LYS A 345 -8.85 2.07 -15.37
CA LYS A 345 -8.18 0.98 -16.08
C LYS A 345 -8.48 0.97 -17.58
N MET A 346 -9.68 1.37 -17.99
CA MET A 346 -10.08 1.37 -19.39
C MET A 346 -9.37 2.48 -20.16
N GLU A 347 -9.23 3.67 -19.58
CA GLU A 347 -8.45 4.79 -20.12
C GLU A 347 -7.00 4.34 -20.38
N PHE A 348 -6.36 3.73 -19.39
CA PHE A 348 -5.00 3.22 -19.54
C PHE A 348 -4.88 2.20 -20.67
N GLU A 349 -5.80 1.22 -20.74
CA GLU A 349 -5.77 0.18 -21.78
C GLU A 349 -6.02 0.75 -23.18
N LEU A 350 -6.95 1.69 -23.34
CA LEU A 350 -7.22 2.37 -24.61
C LEU A 350 -6.02 3.21 -25.06
N TRP A 351 -5.40 3.97 -24.15
CA TRP A 351 -4.18 4.74 -24.45
C TRP A 351 -3.03 3.81 -24.83
N LYS A 352 -2.75 2.79 -24.02
CA LYS A 352 -1.68 1.81 -24.27
C LYS A 352 -1.85 1.11 -25.62
N SER A 353 -3.08 0.77 -26.03
CA SER A 353 -3.34 0.09 -27.31
C SER A 353 -2.92 0.88 -28.56
N ARG A 354 -2.72 2.20 -28.43
CA ARG A 354 -2.31 3.11 -29.51
C ARG A 354 -0.80 3.34 -29.56
N LEU A 355 -0.08 2.90 -28.52
CA LEU A 355 1.36 3.03 -28.41
C LEU A 355 2.10 1.97 -29.25
N THR A 356 3.35 2.25 -29.63
CA THR A 356 4.23 1.26 -30.22
C THR A 356 4.57 0.13 -29.24
N ASP A 357 4.99 -1.05 -29.72
CA ASP A 357 5.37 -2.18 -28.85
C ASP A 357 6.42 -1.82 -27.79
N LYS A 358 7.34 -0.90 -28.13
CA LYS A 358 8.34 -0.40 -27.17
C LYS A 358 7.69 0.43 -26.09
N GLU A 359 6.88 1.41 -26.46
CA GLU A 359 6.19 2.30 -25.52
C GLU A 359 5.18 1.53 -24.65
N GLN A 360 4.54 0.48 -25.18
CA GLN A 360 3.70 -0.40 -24.37
C GLN A 360 4.52 -1.08 -23.27
N LYS A 361 5.70 -1.60 -23.60
CA LYS A 361 6.62 -2.17 -22.59
C LYS A 361 7.08 -1.14 -21.58
N ASP A 362 7.39 0.08 -22.02
CA ASP A 362 7.78 1.17 -21.13
C ASP A 362 6.60 1.58 -20.22
N ALA A 363 5.37 1.61 -20.73
CA ALA A 363 4.15 1.93 -20.00
C ALA A 363 3.79 0.88 -18.95
N THR A 364 4.03 -0.40 -19.23
CA THR A 364 3.80 -1.52 -18.28
C THR A 364 5.05 -1.92 -17.51
N GLY A 365 6.18 -1.23 -17.72
CA GLY A 365 7.45 -1.54 -17.09
C GLY A 365 7.54 -1.06 -15.65
N PHE A 366 8.53 -1.60 -14.93
CA PHE A 366 8.77 -1.34 -13.51
C PHE A 366 9.17 0.11 -13.20
N PHE A 367 9.93 0.75 -14.08
CA PHE A 367 10.70 1.95 -13.75
C PHE A 367 10.15 3.23 -14.43
N THR A 368 8.84 3.31 -14.60
CA THR A 368 8.16 4.46 -15.21
C THR A 368 6.89 4.83 -14.44
N VAL A 369 6.54 6.12 -14.42
CA VAL A 369 5.23 6.60 -13.98
C VAL A 369 4.43 7.09 -15.19
N ILE A 370 3.11 7.12 -15.04
CA ILE A 370 2.18 7.69 -16.02
C ILE A 370 1.68 9.03 -15.50
N ARG A 371 1.68 10.05 -16.35
CA ARG A 371 1.30 11.43 -16.01
C ARG A 371 0.40 12.03 -17.09
N ARG A 372 -0.30 13.11 -16.74
CA ARG A 372 -1.05 13.98 -17.67
C ARG A 372 -0.22 15.20 -18.03
N HIS A 373 -0.27 15.72 -19.26
CA HIS A 373 0.57 16.87 -19.65
C HIS A 373 0.28 18.12 -18.81
N ASP A 374 -0.99 18.32 -18.39
CA ASP A 374 -1.41 19.45 -17.55
C ASP A 374 -0.90 19.35 -16.08
N SER A 375 -0.30 18.21 -15.66
CA SER A 375 0.23 18.00 -14.30
C SER A 375 1.68 18.47 -14.10
N LEU A 376 2.35 18.96 -15.15
CA LEU A 376 3.74 19.41 -15.07
C LEU A 376 3.84 20.79 -14.41
N SER A 377 4.58 20.87 -13.29
CA SER A 377 5.10 22.15 -12.82
C SER A 377 5.98 22.77 -13.93
N SER A 378 5.97 24.10 -14.05
CA SER A 378 6.66 24.88 -15.09
C SER A 378 8.18 24.63 -15.23
N SER A 379 8.80 23.79 -14.39
CA SER A 379 10.23 23.48 -14.37
C SER A 379 10.67 22.39 -15.37
N LEU A 380 9.75 21.59 -15.93
CA LEU A 380 10.07 20.50 -16.86
C LEU A 380 9.93 20.87 -18.35
N LEU A 381 9.53 22.10 -18.68
CA LEU A 381 9.13 22.55 -20.02
C LEU A 381 10.27 22.86 -21.01
N THR A 382 11.52 22.44 -20.80
CA THR A 382 12.61 22.84 -21.71
C THR A 382 12.84 21.94 -22.92
N HIS A 383 12.23 20.75 -23.05
CA HIS A 383 12.47 19.88 -24.21
C HIS A 383 11.30 18.95 -24.61
N VAL A 384 10.17 19.51 -25.04
CA VAL A 384 9.20 18.74 -25.85
C VAL A 384 8.92 19.52 -27.14
N ASP A 385 9.28 18.91 -28.28
CA ASP A 385 9.11 19.48 -29.62
C ASP A 385 7.63 19.73 -29.93
N GLY A 386 7.37 20.88 -30.55
CA GLY A 386 6.03 21.34 -30.87
C GLY A 386 5.38 20.60 -32.03
N SER A 387 4.15 20.12 -31.79
CA SER A 387 3.15 19.88 -32.84
C SER A 387 1.73 20.01 -32.27
N ASP A 388 0.92 20.79 -32.98
CA ASP A 388 -0.54 21.01 -32.93
C ASP A 388 -1.31 20.75 -31.61
N GLN A 389 -1.80 21.85 -31.02
CA GLN A 389 -2.80 21.86 -29.96
C GLN A 389 -4.20 21.57 -30.53
N THR A 390 -4.59 20.30 -30.50
CA THR A 390 -6.00 19.89 -30.40
C THR A 390 -6.13 18.98 -29.19
N LYS A 391 -6.73 19.47 -28.09
CA LYS A 391 -7.00 18.69 -26.87
C LYS A 391 -7.94 17.53 -27.23
N THR A 392 -7.38 16.33 -27.40
CA THR A 392 -8.12 15.06 -27.34
C THR A 392 -7.91 14.44 -25.96
N SER A 393 -8.82 13.58 -25.52
CA SER A 393 -8.80 12.84 -24.24
C SER A 393 -7.63 11.84 -24.08
N ASP A 394 -6.54 12.02 -24.82
CA ASP A 394 -5.38 11.12 -24.91
C ASP A 394 -4.14 11.77 -24.26
N ASP A 395 -4.29 12.33 -23.06
CA ASP A 395 -3.30 13.19 -22.41
C ASP A 395 -2.24 12.43 -21.58
N LEU A 396 -2.19 11.09 -21.66
CA LEU A 396 -1.27 10.28 -20.88
C LEU A 396 0.10 10.17 -21.55
N PHE A 397 1.17 10.25 -20.75
CA PHE A 397 2.53 10.00 -21.20
C PHE A 397 3.40 9.28 -20.15
N ILE A 398 4.48 8.67 -20.63
CA ILE A 398 5.40 7.86 -19.83
C ILE A 398 6.56 8.72 -19.34
N VAL A 399 6.85 8.69 -18.04
CA VAL A 399 8.03 9.34 -17.44
C VAL A 399 8.90 8.29 -16.75
N PRO A 400 10.17 8.11 -17.14
CA PRO A 400 11.09 7.21 -16.44
C PRO A 400 11.43 7.74 -15.05
N TYR A 401 11.67 6.85 -14.09
CA TYR A 401 12.01 7.21 -12.70
C TYR A 401 13.21 8.14 -12.60
N SER A 402 14.24 7.94 -13.43
CA SER A 402 15.42 8.82 -13.49
C SER A 402 15.11 10.28 -13.86
N LYS A 403 13.95 10.53 -14.50
CA LYS A 403 13.44 11.88 -14.77
C LYS A 403 12.46 12.35 -13.70
N GLU A 404 11.52 11.49 -13.30
CA GLU A 404 10.50 11.81 -12.29
C GLU A 404 11.14 12.21 -10.96
N TYR A 405 12.07 11.39 -10.47
CA TYR A 405 12.72 11.55 -9.16
C TYR A 405 14.15 12.11 -9.27
N ARG A 406 14.45 12.80 -10.38
CA ARG A 406 15.81 13.24 -10.73
C ARG A 406 16.57 13.91 -9.58
N PRO A 407 16.02 14.93 -8.87
CA PRO A 407 16.80 15.62 -7.83
C PRO A 407 17.26 14.68 -6.71
N SER A 408 16.39 13.77 -6.28
CA SER A 408 16.69 12.78 -5.25
C SER A 408 17.65 11.71 -5.78
N LEU A 409 17.46 11.23 -7.01
CA LEU A 409 18.33 10.21 -7.61
C LEU A 409 19.74 10.72 -7.93
N GLU A 410 19.89 11.97 -8.37
CA GLU A 410 21.19 12.62 -8.52
C GLU A 410 21.90 12.72 -7.17
N LYS A 411 21.17 13.05 -6.10
CA LYS A 411 21.74 13.12 -4.76
C LYS A 411 22.15 11.75 -4.22
N ALA A 412 21.31 10.74 -4.39
CA ALA A 412 21.60 9.37 -3.99
C ALA A 412 22.80 8.81 -4.78
N ALA A 413 22.86 9.04 -6.10
CA ALA A 413 23.98 8.64 -6.95
C ALA A 413 25.31 9.28 -6.50
N GLU A 414 25.32 10.59 -6.18
CA GLU A 414 26.51 11.28 -5.66
C GLU A 414 27.02 10.62 -4.35
N LEU A 415 26.10 10.24 -3.46
CA LEU A 415 26.44 9.60 -2.19
C LEU A 415 26.97 8.17 -2.41
N LEU A 416 26.38 7.40 -3.32
CA LEU A 416 26.85 6.07 -3.66
C LEU A 416 28.22 6.08 -4.35
N GLU A 417 28.52 7.07 -5.19
CA GLU A 417 29.87 7.25 -5.76
C GLU A 417 30.91 7.60 -4.69
N LYS A 418 30.55 8.43 -3.70
CA LYS A 418 31.43 8.69 -2.54
C LYS A 418 31.65 7.42 -1.72
N ALA A 419 30.60 6.65 -1.47
CA ALA A 419 30.72 5.35 -0.79
C ALA A 419 31.65 4.39 -1.57
N SER A 420 31.52 4.37 -2.90
CA SER A 420 32.37 3.55 -3.78
C SER A 420 33.84 3.98 -3.70
N ALA A 421 34.13 5.28 -3.60
CA ALA A 421 35.50 5.78 -3.48
C ALA A 421 36.16 5.39 -2.15
N CYS A 422 35.39 5.20 -1.08
CA CYS A 422 35.88 4.86 0.26
C CYS A 422 36.01 3.36 0.52
N SER A 423 35.14 2.53 -0.07
CA SER A 423 35.07 1.09 0.26
C SER A 423 36.34 0.32 -0.13
N ASP A 424 36.76 -0.58 0.76
CA ASP A 424 37.90 -1.47 0.52
C ASP A 424 37.51 -2.71 -0.30
N SER A 425 36.23 -3.09 -0.28
CA SER A 425 35.71 -4.26 -1.02
C SER A 425 35.54 -3.97 -2.52
N PRO A 426 36.25 -4.69 -3.42
CA PRO A 426 36.12 -4.47 -4.86
C PRO A 426 34.70 -4.70 -5.40
N SER A 427 34.00 -5.73 -4.94
CA SER A 427 32.63 -6.02 -5.38
C SER A 427 31.63 -4.98 -4.87
N LEU A 428 31.81 -4.48 -3.63
CA LEU A 428 30.97 -3.42 -3.10
C LEU A 428 31.18 -2.11 -3.87
N ARG A 429 32.43 -1.74 -4.17
CA ARG A 429 32.71 -0.57 -5.05
C ARG A 429 32.01 -0.68 -6.39
N HIS A 430 32.08 -1.86 -7.02
CA HIS A 430 31.45 -2.12 -8.30
C HIS A 430 29.92 -2.00 -8.21
N LEU A 431 29.30 -2.59 -7.19
CA LEU A 431 27.87 -2.45 -6.94
C LEU A 431 27.47 -0.97 -6.75
N LEU A 432 28.18 -0.24 -5.88
CA LEU A 432 27.85 1.16 -5.55
C LEU A 432 27.90 2.07 -6.79
N SER A 433 28.97 1.97 -7.57
CA SER A 433 29.16 2.76 -8.80
C SER A 433 28.17 2.38 -9.90
N THR A 434 27.91 1.09 -10.13
CA THR A 434 26.91 0.66 -11.12
C THR A 434 25.49 1.06 -10.70
N LYS A 435 25.18 1.04 -9.39
CA LYS A 435 23.87 1.46 -8.88
C LYS A 435 23.67 2.98 -8.98
N ALA A 436 24.70 3.77 -8.70
CA ALA A 436 24.68 5.21 -8.94
C ALA A 436 24.40 5.55 -10.42
N ASN A 437 25.03 4.82 -11.35
CA ASN A 437 24.77 4.97 -12.78
C ASN A 437 23.34 4.55 -13.16
N ALA A 438 22.82 3.46 -12.59
CA ALA A 438 21.46 2.97 -12.84
C ALA A 438 20.38 3.99 -12.45
N PHE A 439 20.55 4.69 -11.33
CA PHE A 439 19.64 5.76 -10.90
C PHE A 439 19.52 6.89 -11.93
N LEU A 440 20.58 7.17 -12.68
CA LEU A 440 20.60 8.23 -13.69
C LEU A 440 20.19 7.73 -15.08
N SER A 441 20.55 6.49 -15.44
CA SER A 441 20.26 5.90 -16.74
C SER A 441 18.84 5.31 -16.84
N ASN A 442 18.23 4.97 -15.70
CA ASN A 442 16.99 4.18 -15.59
C ASN A 442 17.13 2.71 -16.03
N ASP A 443 18.36 2.21 -16.20
CA ASP A 443 18.65 0.81 -16.55
C ASP A 443 19.41 0.14 -15.40
N TYR A 444 18.75 -0.82 -14.75
CA TYR A 444 19.23 -1.50 -13.56
C TYR A 444 19.95 -2.82 -13.85
N TYR A 445 20.00 -3.27 -15.11
CA TYR A 445 20.46 -4.61 -15.48
C TYR A 445 21.88 -4.96 -14.99
N GLU A 446 22.90 -4.20 -15.42
CA GLU A 446 24.29 -4.41 -15.00
C GLU A 446 24.45 -4.34 -13.47
N SER A 447 23.64 -3.47 -12.91
CA SER A 447 23.70 -3.05 -11.53
C SER A 447 23.14 -4.17 -10.62
N ASP A 448 22.09 -4.86 -11.03
CA ASP A 448 21.51 -6.00 -10.30
C ASP A 448 22.38 -7.26 -10.44
N ILE A 449 23.09 -7.43 -11.57
CA ILE A 449 24.13 -8.47 -11.68
C ILE A 449 25.24 -8.22 -10.66
N ALA A 450 25.75 -6.98 -10.56
CA ALA A 450 26.76 -6.62 -9.56
C ALA A 450 26.27 -6.86 -8.11
N TRP A 451 24.97 -6.75 -7.87
CA TRP A 451 24.36 -7.05 -6.57
C TRP A 451 24.30 -8.55 -6.28
N MET A 452 23.95 -9.38 -7.27
CA MET A 452 23.96 -10.84 -7.11
C MET A 452 25.38 -11.38 -6.89
N GLU A 453 26.39 -10.76 -7.51
CA GLU A 453 27.80 -11.12 -7.39
C GLU A 453 28.50 -10.52 -6.17
N LEU A 454 27.77 -9.82 -5.29
CA LEU A 454 28.33 -9.14 -4.13
C LEU A 454 29.04 -10.10 -3.17
N ASP A 455 30.34 -9.88 -2.96
CA ASP A 455 31.15 -10.57 -1.96
C ASP A 455 31.80 -9.57 -0.99
N SER A 456 31.00 -9.12 -0.02
CA SER A 456 31.39 -8.13 0.99
C SER A 456 30.82 -8.52 2.36
N ASN A 457 31.44 -8.00 3.44
CA ASN A 457 30.88 -8.07 4.79
C ASN A 457 29.73 -7.06 4.97
N LEU A 458 29.76 -5.94 4.25
CA LEU A 458 28.66 -4.98 4.18
C LEU A 458 27.77 -5.35 2.99
N ASP A 459 26.52 -5.68 3.27
CA ASP A 459 25.49 -6.00 2.28
C ASP A 459 24.55 -4.81 2.09
N LEU A 460 24.20 -4.55 0.83
CA LEU A 460 23.38 -3.42 0.42
C LEU A 460 22.44 -3.84 -0.70
N THR A 461 21.14 -3.79 -0.42
CA THR A 461 20.09 -3.73 -1.43
C THR A 461 19.57 -2.30 -1.46
N ILE A 462 19.58 -1.62 -2.62
CA ILE A 462 19.06 -0.25 -2.75
C ILE A 462 18.58 0.00 -4.18
N GLY A 463 17.31 0.39 -4.34
CA GLY A 463 16.72 0.63 -5.65
C GLY A 463 15.21 0.38 -5.70
N PRO A 464 14.61 0.46 -6.90
CA PRO A 464 13.21 0.13 -7.10
C PRO A 464 13.03 -1.38 -7.38
N TYR A 465 12.27 -2.09 -6.54
CA TYR A 465 12.12 -3.55 -6.67
C TYR A 465 10.66 -4.03 -6.63
N GLU A 466 9.97 -3.84 -5.52
CA GLU A 466 8.67 -4.47 -5.29
C GLU A 466 7.50 -3.66 -5.84
N THR A 467 6.48 -4.33 -6.38
CA THR A 467 5.34 -3.66 -7.04
C THR A 467 4.05 -3.60 -6.21
N TYR A 468 4.08 -4.05 -4.96
CA TYR A 468 2.88 -4.20 -4.14
C TYR A 468 2.12 -2.90 -3.85
N GLU A 469 2.79 -1.75 -3.91
CA GLU A 469 2.16 -0.45 -3.70
C GLU A 469 1.31 -0.01 -4.90
N ASP A 470 1.58 -0.57 -6.09
CA ASP A 470 0.69 -0.48 -7.25
C ASP A 470 -0.40 -1.55 -7.15
N GLY A 471 -1.45 -1.22 -6.41
CA GLY A 471 -2.68 -2.02 -6.31
C GLY A 471 -3.59 -1.92 -7.55
N LEU A 472 -3.22 -1.15 -8.57
CA LEU A 472 -4.02 -1.02 -9.80
C LEU A 472 -3.64 -2.11 -10.80
N PHE A 473 -2.34 -2.26 -11.08
CA PHE A 473 -1.81 -3.20 -12.06
C PHE A 473 -0.62 -4.03 -11.58
N SER A 474 0.00 -3.65 -10.46
CA SER A 474 1.24 -4.25 -9.94
C SER A 474 2.40 -4.23 -10.94
N TYR A 475 2.45 -3.20 -11.78
CA TYR A 475 3.53 -2.95 -12.73
C TYR A 475 4.66 -2.13 -12.09
N LYS A 476 4.35 -1.21 -11.17
CA LYS A 476 5.28 -0.12 -10.81
C LYS A 476 6.08 -0.43 -9.55
N ALA A 477 7.41 -0.38 -9.68
CA ALA A 477 8.31 -0.73 -8.60
C ALA A 477 8.48 0.40 -7.58
N THR A 478 8.56 0.04 -6.31
CA THR A 478 8.80 0.96 -5.21
C THR A 478 10.25 0.98 -4.80
N PHE A 479 10.73 2.16 -4.46
CA PHE A 479 12.07 2.36 -3.92
C PHE A 479 12.18 1.82 -2.51
N GLU A 480 13.26 1.08 -2.25
CA GLU A 480 13.60 0.52 -0.95
C GLU A 480 15.11 0.42 -0.74
N ALA A 481 15.51 0.23 0.51
CA ALA A 481 16.88 -0.07 0.90
C ALA A 481 16.93 -1.03 2.09
N PHE A 482 17.84 -2.00 2.02
CA PHE A 482 18.24 -2.84 3.15
C PHE A 482 19.76 -2.77 3.29
N VAL A 483 20.22 -2.31 4.45
CA VAL A 483 21.64 -2.22 4.79
C VAL A 483 21.90 -3.18 5.93
N GLY A 484 22.85 -4.09 5.78
CA GLY A 484 23.15 -5.06 6.83
C GLY A 484 24.55 -5.64 6.78
N ILE A 485 24.88 -6.38 7.82
CA ILE A 485 26.19 -7.01 8.00
C ILE A 485 26.05 -8.50 7.74
N ARG A 486 26.82 -9.03 6.80
CA ARG A 486 26.78 -10.44 6.41
C ARG A 486 27.20 -11.34 7.57
N ASP A 487 26.40 -12.35 7.86
CA ASP A 487 26.75 -13.47 8.73
C ASP A 487 27.30 -14.61 7.88
N SER A 488 28.62 -14.67 7.74
CA SER A 488 29.30 -15.68 6.92
C SER A 488 29.08 -17.12 7.42
N THR A 489 28.87 -17.29 8.73
CA THR A 489 28.61 -18.62 9.32
C THR A 489 27.22 -19.10 8.93
N ALA A 490 26.20 -18.27 9.16
CA ALA A 490 24.83 -18.59 8.78
C ALA A 490 24.68 -18.72 7.26
N THR A 491 25.31 -17.83 6.48
CA THR A 491 25.34 -17.92 5.01
C THR A 491 25.90 -19.25 4.52
N SER A 492 26.95 -19.77 5.16
CA SER A 492 27.54 -21.07 4.81
C SER A 492 26.62 -22.24 5.18
N GLN A 493 25.88 -22.13 6.29
CA GLN A 493 24.92 -23.15 6.72
C GLN A 493 23.72 -23.25 5.77
N VAL A 494 23.18 -22.11 5.31
CA VAL A 494 22.02 -22.11 4.41
C VAL A 494 22.37 -22.59 3.00
N LYS A 495 23.63 -22.43 2.56
CA LYS A 495 24.11 -22.97 1.28
C LYS A 495 23.86 -24.47 1.14
N LEU A 496 23.91 -25.22 2.25
CA LEU A 496 23.59 -26.64 2.26
C LEU A 496 22.22 -26.94 1.63
N PHE A 497 21.20 -26.13 1.91
CA PHE A 497 19.85 -26.33 1.36
C PHE A 497 19.84 -26.16 -0.16
N GLY A 498 20.49 -25.10 -0.65
CA GLY A 498 20.67 -24.87 -2.08
C GLY A 498 21.35 -26.05 -2.79
N ASP A 499 22.43 -26.57 -2.19
CA ASP A 499 23.18 -27.71 -2.72
C ASP A 499 22.36 -29.03 -2.73
N GLN A 500 21.28 -29.12 -1.94
CA GLN A 500 20.42 -30.31 -1.85
C GLN A 500 19.09 -30.19 -2.62
N LEU A 501 18.76 -29.05 -3.24
CA LEU A 501 17.45 -28.85 -3.91
C LEU A 501 17.11 -29.96 -4.92
N GLN A 502 18.08 -30.36 -5.75
CA GLN A 502 17.84 -31.39 -6.76
C GLN A 502 17.52 -32.76 -6.16
N ASP A 503 18.10 -33.06 -5.01
CA ASP A 503 17.84 -34.31 -4.27
C ASP A 503 16.50 -34.22 -3.54
N LEU A 504 16.12 -33.06 -3.01
CA LEU A 504 14.78 -32.80 -2.49
C LEU A 504 13.71 -32.99 -3.58
N GLU A 505 13.86 -32.34 -4.75
CA GLU A 505 12.93 -32.43 -5.89
C GLU A 505 12.67 -33.89 -6.30
N ARG A 506 13.73 -34.68 -6.44
CA ARG A 506 13.64 -36.10 -6.82
C ARG A 506 12.87 -36.93 -5.81
N ASN A 507 12.88 -36.54 -4.55
CA ASN A 507 12.26 -37.28 -3.45
C ASN A 507 10.92 -36.69 -2.99
N LEU A 508 10.46 -35.57 -3.57
CA LEU A 508 9.18 -34.96 -3.22
C LEU A 508 8.05 -36.01 -3.19
N PRO A 509 7.10 -35.89 -2.23
CA PRO A 509 6.04 -36.86 -2.03
C PRO A 509 4.93 -36.71 -3.08
N MET A 510 5.29 -36.84 -4.36
CA MET A 510 4.43 -36.69 -5.52
C MET A 510 4.84 -37.68 -6.62
N ASP A 511 3.96 -37.88 -7.61
CA ASP A 511 4.26 -38.79 -8.73
C ASP A 511 5.44 -38.28 -9.56
N ASN A 512 6.33 -39.21 -9.95
CA ASN A 512 7.57 -38.88 -10.67
C ASN A 512 7.34 -38.15 -12.00
N ILE A 513 6.17 -38.31 -12.62
CA ILE A 513 5.82 -37.65 -13.89
C ILE A 513 5.72 -36.12 -13.77
N PHE A 514 5.57 -35.60 -12.55
CA PHE A 514 5.39 -34.18 -12.28
C PHE A 514 6.65 -33.52 -11.70
N LYS A 515 7.70 -34.30 -11.41
CA LYS A 515 8.95 -33.79 -10.86
C LYS A 515 9.77 -33.12 -11.96
N SER A 516 10.46 -32.05 -11.59
CA SER A 516 11.34 -31.29 -12.46
C SER A 516 12.65 -32.05 -12.69
N ASP A 517 13.10 -32.09 -13.95
CA ASP A 517 14.38 -32.73 -14.32
C ASP A 517 15.59 -31.96 -13.76
N SER A 518 15.44 -30.63 -13.64
CA SER A 518 16.45 -29.71 -13.12
C SER A 518 15.83 -28.66 -12.22
N VAL A 519 16.46 -28.38 -11.09
CA VAL A 519 16.17 -27.23 -10.21
C VAL A 519 17.43 -26.40 -10.00
N SER A 520 17.26 -25.10 -9.79
CA SER A 520 18.35 -24.16 -9.50
C SER A 520 18.07 -23.46 -8.18
N ALA A 521 19.07 -23.40 -7.31
CA ALA A 521 19.00 -22.61 -6.09
C ALA A 521 19.43 -21.16 -6.37
N ALA A 522 18.63 -20.21 -5.88
CA ALA A 522 19.10 -18.85 -5.70
C ALA A 522 20.25 -18.85 -4.67
N PRO A 523 21.38 -18.14 -4.90
CA PRO A 523 22.35 -17.91 -3.86
C PRO A 523 21.68 -17.22 -2.67
N ILE A 524 21.90 -17.75 -1.46
CA ILE A 524 21.31 -17.22 -0.24
C ILE A 524 22.39 -16.49 0.55
N ARG A 525 22.11 -15.25 0.97
CA ARG A 525 22.92 -14.47 1.90
C ARG A 525 22.16 -14.27 3.20
N VAL A 526 22.83 -14.46 4.33
CA VAL A 526 22.26 -14.16 5.63
C VAL A 526 22.92 -12.90 6.16
N ILE A 527 22.12 -11.92 6.55
CA ILE A 527 22.59 -10.63 7.06
C ILE A 527 21.90 -10.29 8.38
N ASN A 528 22.59 -9.50 9.20
CA ASN A 528 22.00 -8.80 10.33
C ASN A 528 21.67 -7.37 9.89
N LEU A 529 20.38 -7.04 9.90
CA LEU A 529 19.86 -5.75 9.47
C LEU A 529 20.41 -4.62 10.36
N LEU A 530 20.96 -3.59 9.73
CA LEU A 530 21.49 -2.38 10.36
C LEU A 530 20.54 -1.19 10.18
N TYR A 531 19.94 -1.06 9.00
CA TYR A 531 18.99 -0.02 8.65
C TYR A 531 18.16 -0.47 7.44
N ASN A 532 16.92 0.01 7.35
CA ASN A 532 16.10 -0.13 6.16
C ASN A 532 15.30 1.15 5.88
N ALA A 533 14.89 1.32 4.62
CA ALA A 533 14.12 2.46 4.12
C ALA A 533 13.21 2.02 2.95
N GLY A 534 12.13 2.76 2.69
CA GLY A 534 11.16 2.49 1.65
C GLY A 534 10.12 1.42 1.98
N VAL A 535 9.74 0.59 1.00
CA VAL A 535 8.82 -0.55 1.18
C VAL A 535 9.52 -1.70 1.92
N CYS A 536 9.72 -1.54 3.22
CA CYS A 536 10.29 -2.61 4.04
C CYS A 536 9.22 -3.55 4.62
N CYS A 537 8.13 -3.73 3.88
CA CYS A 537 6.93 -4.46 4.29
C CYS A 537 6.55 -5.52 3.28
N CYS A 538 6.22 -6.73 3.74
CA CYS A 538 5.41 -7.65 2.95
C CYS A 538 3.97 -7.12 2.91
N SER A 539 3.41 -6.83 1.74
CA SER A 539 2.05 -6.32 1.61
C SER A 539 1.21 -7.23 0.73
N GLU A 540 0.40 -8.07 1.37
CA GLU A 540 -0.78 -8.71 0.77
C GLU A 540 -1.93 -8.70 1.78
N VAL A 541 -2.41 -7.53 2.24
CA VAL A 541 -3.62 -7.46 3.08
C VAL A 541 -4.73 -6.81 2.27
N ASP A 542 -5.64 -7.64 1.73
CA ASP A 542 -6.79 -7.23 0.91
C ASP A 542 -8.12 -7.39 1.69
N ARG A 543 -9.18 -6.71 1.21
CA ARG A 543 -10.38 -6.25 1.96
C ARG A 543 -11.36 -7.34 2.49
N GLU A 544 -11.96 -7.04 3.66
CA GLU A 544 -13.22 -7.53 4.28
C GLU A 544 -13.17 -8.51 5.49
N ASN A 545 -12.91 -8.03 6.70
CA ASN A 545 -13.84 -8.06 7.87
C ASN A 545 -13.09 -7.81 9.19
N GLN A 546 -13.54 -6.82 9.99
CA GLN A 546 -13.30 -6.80 11.43
C GLN A 546 -14.52 -6.27 12.17
N ALA A 547 -15.20 -7.17 12.88
CA ALA A 547 -15.99 -6.86 14.06
C ALA A 547 -15.69 -7.93 15.10
N PHE A 548 -15.60 -7.52 16.37
CA PHE A 548 -15.04 -8.23 17.53
C PHE A 548 -13.51 -8.10 17.65
N VAL A 549 -13.03 -7.05 18.33
CA VAL A 549 -12.66 -7.13 19.76
C VAL A 549 -12.49 -5.72 20.36
N PHE A 550 -13.39 -5.34 21.26
CA PHE A 550 -13.20 -4.22 22.18
C PHE A 550 -13.85 -4.55 23.52
N LEU A 551 -13.06 -4.89 24.54
CA LEU A 551 -13.15 -4.23 25.84
C LEU A 551 -12.03 -4.69 26.80
N LEU A 552 -11.53 -3.69 27.54
CA LEU A 552 -10.80 -3.74 28.81
C LEU A 552 -9.25 -3.71 28.82
N PHE A 553 -8.79 -2.73 29.62
CA PHE A 553 -7.54 -2.64 30.40
C PHE A 553 -6.37 -1.78 29.88
N GLY A 554 -6.03 -0.76 30.71
CA GLY A 554 -4.85 -0.80 31.60
C GLY A 554 -3.50 -0.44 30.97
N LEU A 555 -3.25 0.85 30.75
CA LEU A 555 -2.06 1.39 30.08
C LEU A 555 -0.81 1.42 30.98
N ARG A 556 0.35 1.01 30.42
CA ARG A 556 1.69 1.43 30.90
C ARG A 556 2.21 2.57 30.03
N LYS A 557 2.89 3.52 30.66
CA LYS A 557 3.59 4.65 30.03
C LYS A 557 4.67 4.14 29.07
N VAL A 558 4.70 4.67 27.84
CA VAL A 558 5.82 4.55 26.90
C VAL A 558 6.84 5.63 27.25
N ASP A 559 8.07 5.23 27.59
CA ASP A 559 9.16 6.14 27.91
C ASP A 559 9.75 6.82 26.67
N SER A 560 10.31 8.00 26.94
CA SER A 560 10.78 9.03 26.03
C SER A 560 12.16 8.75 25.43
N GLU A 561 12.25 8.66 24.11
CA GLU A 561 13.40 9.12 23.31
C GLU A 561 12.96 9.18 21.83
N CYS A 562 13.27 10.27 21.13
CA CYS A 562 12.93 10.48 19.72
C CYS A 562 13.83 9.61 18.84
N LEU A 563 13.57 8.31 18.85
CA LEU A 563 14.28 7.30 18.06
C LEU A 563 13.61 7.22 16.69
N LEU A 564 14.41 7.20 15.62
CA LEU A 564 13.95 6.90 14.26
C LEU A 564 13.35 5.49 14.24
N ILE A 565 12.03 5.41 14.35
CA ILE A 565 11.23 4.26 13.93
C ILE A 565 10.87 4.56 12.48
N ASP A 566 11.64 4.01 11.55
CA ASP A 566 11.59 4.41 10.14
C ASP A 566 11.27 3.22 9.24
N VAL A 567 10.17 2.54 9.55
CA VAL A 567 9.78 1.29 8.88
C VAL A 567 8.33 1.36 8.41
N LYS A 568 8.00 0.66 7.33
CA LYS A 568 6.62 0.49 6.87
C LYS A 568 6.10 -0.87 7.37
N GLY A 569 5.00 -0.87 8.12
CA GLY A 569 4.21 -2.05 8.46
C GLY A 569 4.97 -3.23 9.09
N PRO A 570 4.44 -4.46 8.95
CA PRO A 570 5.15 -5.68 9.29
C PRO A 570 6.52 -5.79 8.61
N GLN A 571 7.54 -6.23 9.34
CA GLN A 571 8.92 -6.29 8.84
C GLN A 571 9.20 -7.54 8.01
N THR A 572 9.82 -7.35 6.84
CA THR A 572 10.38 -8.41 6.01
C THR A 572 11.37 -9.28 6.80
N ILE A 573 11.37 -10.59 6.58
CA ILE A 573 12.33 -11.55 7.18
C ILE A 573 13.30 -12.11 6.15
N ALA A 574 12.89 -12.16 4.89
CA ALA A 574 13.69 -12.52 3.74
C ALA A 574 13.09 -11.86 2.49
N PHE A 575 13.91 -11.69 1.46
CA PHE A 575 13.48 -11.22 0.15
C PHE A 575 14.32 -11.87 -0.95
N ASN A 576 13.76 -11.94 -2.16
CA ASN A 576 14.37 -12.61 -3.31
C ASN A 576 14.33 -11.69 -4.53
N LEU A 577 15.49 -11.32 -5.05
CA LEU A 577 15.66 -10.28 -6.07
C LEU A 577 16.68 -10.71 -7.14
N PRO A 578 16.74 -10.05 -8.31
CA PRO A 578 15.82 -9.00 -8.78
C PRO A 578 14.50 -9.58 -9.33
N ASN A 579 13.48 -8.72 -9.44
CA ASN A 579 12.19 -9.04 -10.06
C ASN A 579 12.20 -8.96 -11.60
N ASP A 580 13.27 -8.40 -12.20
CA ASP A 580 13.39 -8.26 -13.67
C ASP A 580 13.55 -9.62 -14.35
N GLU A 581 12.50 -10.05 -15.05
CA GLU A 581 12.43 -11.34 -15.75
C GLU A 581 13.60 -11.57 -16.72
N ARG A 582 14.20 -10.51 -17.28
CA ARG A 582 15.37 -10.65 -18.18
C ARG A 582 16.54 -11.28 -17.43
N ILE A 583 16.82 -10.76 -16.23
CA ILE A 583 17.92 -11.23 -15.37
C ILE A 583 17.58 -12.58 -14.78
N VAL A 584 16.35 -12.75 -14.30
CA VAL A 584 15.88 -14.03 -13.73
C VAL A 584 16.07 -15.18 -14.72
N ASN A 585 15.73 -14.96 -16.00
CA ASN A 585 15.87 -15.99 -17.03
C ASN A 585 17.34 -16.30 -17.40
N GLU A 586 18.24 -15.31 -17.32
CA GLU A 586 19.63 -15.45 -17.76
C GLU A 586 20.60 -15.85 -16.64
N ARG A 587 20.31 -15.44 -15.41
CA ARG A 587 21.20 -15.51 -14.24
C ARG A 587 20.54 -16.08 -12.99
N GLY A 588 19.21 -16.15 -12.93
CA GLY A 588 18.46 -16.48 -11.73
C GLY A 588 18.27 -15.28 -10.79
N THR A 589 17.99 -15.58 -9.53
CA THR A 589 17.81 -14.58 -8.45
C THR A 589 18.80 -14.84 -7.32
N SER A 590 18.90 -13.92 -6.37
CA SER A 590 19.55 -14.12 -5.07
C SER A 590 18.59 -13.77 -3.94
N MET A 591 18.75 -14.48 -2.83
CA MET A 591 17.90 -14.37 -1.67
C MET A 591 18.69 -13.80 -0.49
N VAL A 592 18.08 -12.91 0.27
CA VAL A 592 18.67 -12.31 1.46
C VAL A 592 17.77 -12.59 2.65
N MET A 593 18.35 -13.08 3.74
CA MET A 593 17.66 -13.38 4.99
C MET A 593 18.10 -12.44 6.11
N LEU A 594 17.13 -11.88 6.84
CA LEU A 594 17.33 -10.94 7.93
C LEU A 594 17.29 -11.69 9.27
N LYS A 595 18.46 -12.14 9.73
CA LYS A 595 18.59 -13.03 10.89
C LYS A 595 18.18 -12.34 12.20
N ASN A 596 18.73 -11.17 12.51
CA ASN A 596 18.39 -10.43 13.73
C ASN A 596 16.92 -9.97 13.79
N VAL A 597 16.28 -9.71 12.64
CA VAL A 597 14.84 -9.48 12.55
C VAL A 597 14.06 -10.75 12.92
N SER A 598 14.50 -11.90 12.40
CA SER A 598 13.92 -13.21 12.73
C SER A 598 14.10 -13.55 14.21
N GLU A 599 15.26 -13.26 14.80
CA GLU A 599 15.54 -13.42 16.25
C GLU A 599 14.61 -12.55 17.10
N ALA A 600 14.42 -11.29 16.70
CA ALA A 600 13.51 -10.36 17.36
C ALA A 600 12.06 -10.88 17.33
N LYS A 601 11.57 -11.28 16.16
CA LYS A 601 10.22 -11.86 16.00
C LYS A 601 10.07 -13.15 16.82
N PHE A 602 11.08 -14.02 16.82
CA PHE A 602 11.07 -15.23 17.63
C PHE A 602 10.92 -14.90 19.13
N LYS A 603 11.80 -14.02 19.64
CA LYS A 603 11.87 -13.69 21.06
C LYS A 603 10.64 -12.94 21.57
N HIS A 604 10.15 -11.97 20.80
CA HIS A 604 9.12 -11.02 21.26
C HIS A 604 7.70 -11.39 20.82
N ILE A 605 7.55 -12.33 19.89
CA ILE A 605 6.24 -12.73 19.36
C ILE A 605 6.06 -14.25 19.50
N LEU A 606 6.93 -15.05 18.88
CA LEU A 606 6.75 -16.51 18.86
C LEU A 606 6.85 -17.13 20.26
N LYS A 607 7.82 -16.69 21.08
CA LYS A 607 8.01 -17.21 22.44
C LYS A 607 6.82 -16.89 23.36
N PRO A 608 6.30 -15.65 23.41
CA PRO A 608 5.06 -15.35 24.14
C PRO A 608 3.84 -16.13 23.62
N ILE A 609 3.71 -16.32 22.30
CA ILE A 609 2.68 -17.20 21.72
C ILE A 609 2.83 -18.62 22.25
N ALA A 610 4.05 -19.15 22.26
CA ALA A 610 4.31 -20.48 22.78
C ALA A 610 3.97 -20.60 24.28
N ASP A 611 4.28 -19.57 25.08
CA ASP A 611 3.96 -19.55 26.51
C ASP A 611 2.45 -19.61 26.77
N ALA A 612 1.66 -18.91 25.95
CA ALA A 612 0.21 -18.87 26.00
C ALA A 612 -0.44 -20.16 25.48
N CYS A 613 0.02 -20.67 24.33
CA CYS A 613 -0.69 -21.68 23.56
C CYS A 613 -0.09 -23.08 23.65
N ILE A 614 1.20 -23.26 23.95
CA ILE A 614 1.84 -24.58 23.93
C ILE A 614 1.87 -25.21 25.34
N ARG A 615 1.65 -26.52 25.42
CA ARG A 615 1.73 -27.30 26.67
C ARG A 615 3.14 -27.28 27.26
N GLU A 616 3.20 -27.22 28.59
CA GLU A 616 4.45 -27.06 29.34
C GLU A 616 5.50 -28.12 28.99
N GLU A 617 5.08 -29.38 28.83
CA GLU A 617 5.97 -30.48 28.46
C GLU A 617 6.63 -30.35 27.08
N GLN A 618 6.07 -29.54 26.18
CA GLN A 618 6.61 -29.32 24.84
C GLN A 618 7.17 -27.92 24.61
N LYS A 619 6.94 -26.96 25.53
CA LYS A 619 7.47 -25.60 25.38
C LYS A 619 8.99 -25.53 25.19
N GLY A 620 9.72 -26.47 25.79
CA GLY A 620 11.17 -26.58 25.64
C GLY A 620 11.64 -26.89 24.20
N TYR A 621 10.74 -27.37 23.34
CA TYR A 621 11.00 -27.62 21.93
C TYR A 621 10.80 -26.38 21.04
N VAL A 622 10.26 -25.28 21.57
CA VAL A 622 10.17 -24.01 20.83
C VAL A 622 11.51 -23.29 20.95
N ASP A 623 12.28 -23.32 19.87
CA ASP A 623 13.65 -22.82 19.82
C ASP A 623 13.93 -22.04 18.53
N PHE A 624 14.90 -21.13 18.56
CA PHE A 624 15.17 -20.23 17.44
C PHE A 624 15.73 -20.96 16.24
N GLU A 625 16.67 -21.88 16.45
CA GLU A 625 17.32 -22.64 15.37
C GLU A 625 16.32 -23.38 14.47
N PRO A 626 15.40 -24.23 14.97
CA PRO A 626 14.40 -24.88 14.13
C PRO A 626 13.40 -23.91 13.49
N TYR A 627 13.04 -22.82 14.17
CA TYR A 627 12.19 -21.77 13.59
C TYR A 627 12.87 -21.09 12.39
N TYR A 628 14.12 -20.67 12.55
CA TYR A 628 14.89 -20.01 11.51
C TYR A 628 15.21 -20.95 10.35
N THR A 629 15.60 -22.19 10.66
CA THR A 629 15.89 -23.22 9.66
C THR A 629 14.65 -23.57 8.84
N HIS A 630 13.45 -23.56 9.44
CA HIS A 630 12.20 -23.72 8.71
C HIS A 630 11.94 -22.57 7.74
N ILE A 631 12.18 -21.30 8.14
CA ILE A 631 12.08 -20.15 7.21
C ILE A 631 13.04 -20.34 6.03
N VAL A 632 14.32 -20.66 6.29
CA VAL A 632 15.29 -20.92 5.20
C VAL A 632 14.76 -22.00 4.25
N CYS A 633 14.21 -23.07 4.81
CA CYS A 633 13.71 -24.19 4.04
C CYS A 633 12.43 -23.85 3.28
N HIS A 634 11.54 -23.04 3.85
CA HIS A 634 10.35 -22.49 3.20
C HIS A 634 10.75 -21.74 1.93
N GLU A 635 11.70 -20.82 2.06
CA GLU A 635 12.20 -20.01 0.95
C GLU A 635 12.84 -20.87 -0.17
N CYS A 636 13.61 -21.88 0.24
CA CYS A 636 14.14 -22.89 -0.69
C CYS A 636 13.04 -23.71 -1.37
N CYS A 637 11.94 -23.98 -0.67
CA CYS A 637 10.84 -24.80 -1.16
C CYS A 637 9.93 -24.06 -2.14
N HIS A 638 10.00 -22.74 -2.23
CA HIS A 638 9.43 -22.03 -3.38
C HIS A 638 10.07 -22.52 -4.68
N GLY A 639 11.40 -22.72 -4.73
CA GLY A 639 12.12 -23.13 -5.94
C GLY A 639 11.99 -24.60 -6.37
N ILE A 640 11.18 -25.41 -5.66
CA ILE A 640 10.97 -26.84 -5.98
C ILE A 640 9.48 -27.16 -6.11
N GLY A 641 9.17 -28.29 -6.72
CA GLY A 641 7.82 -28.70 -7.08
C GLY A 641 7.33 -28.04 -8.38
N PRO A 642 6.03 -28.23 -8.71
CA PRO A 642 5.48 -27.80 -9.98
C PRO A 642 5.47 -26.27 -10.16
N HIS A 643 6.01 -25.80 -11.28
CA HIS A 643 5.94 -24.39 -11.69
C HIS A 643 5.40 -24.28 -13.11
N SER A 644 6.17 -24.81 -14.06
CA SER A 644 5.73 -25.05 -15.42
C SER A 644 5.06 -26.42 -15.50
N ILE A 645 3.81 -26.46 -15.94
CA ILE A 645 3.00 -27.68 -15.95
C ILE A 645 2.50 -28.00 -17.35
N THR A 646 2.13 -29.26 -17.55
CA THR A 646 1.43 -29.72 -18.76
C THR A 646 0.05 -30.17 -18.35
N LEU A 647 -0.97 -29.46 -18.81
CA LEU A 647 -2.35 -29.78 -18.53
C LEU A 647 -2.72 -31.16 -19.12
N PRO A 648 -3.78 -31.82 -18.62
CA PRO A 648 -4.27 -33.08 -19.20
C PRO A 648 -4.56 -33.00 -20.71
N SER A 649 -4.81 -31.80 -21.24
CA SER A 649 -4.99 -31.53 -22.67
C SER A 649 -3.69 -31.57 -23.50
N GLY A 650 -2.53 -31.67 -22.85
CA GLY A 650 -1.20 -31.54 -23.46
C GLY A 650 -0.72 -30.09 -23.58
N LYS A 651 -1.54 -29.10 -23.24
CA LYS A 651 -1.17 -27.68 -23.27
C LYS A 651 -0.16 -27.35 -22.16
N LYS A 652 0.92 -26.64 -22.51
CA LYS A 652 1.85 -26.05 -21.54
C LYS A 652 1.23 -24.83 -20.86
N SER A 653 1.37 -24.74 -19.55
CA SER A 653 0.92 -23.61 -18.73
C SER A 653 1.80 -23.46 -17.49
N THR A 654 1.41 -22.59 -16.55
CA THR A 654 2.05 -22.47 -15.22
C THR A 654 1.02 -22.63 -14.12
N VAL A 655 1.46 -23.06 -12.93
CA VAL A 655 0.59 -23.20 -11.75
C VAL A 655 -0.12 -21.88 -11.44
N ARG A 656 0.61 -20.76 -11.45
CA ARG A 656 0.07 -19.42 -11.26
C ARG A 656 -1.06 -19.06 -12.21
N LEU A 657 -0.89 -19.35 -13.51
CA LEU A 657 -1.91 -19.04 -14.51
C LEU A 657 -3.18 -19.88 -14.34
N GLU A 658 -3.06 -21.14 -13.93
CA GLU A 658 -4.20 -22.04 -13.78
C GLU A 658 -4.93 -21.84 -12.44
N LEU A 659 -4.21 -21.51 -11.36
CA LEU A 659 -4.80 -21.32 -10.03
C LEU A 659 -5.29 -19.90 -9.77
N GLN A 660 -4.76 -18.90 -10.47
CA GLN A 660 -5.22 -17.50 -10.42
C GLN A 660 -5.25 -16.97 -8.97
N GLU A 661 -6.38 -16.45 -8.50
CA GLU A 661 -6.56 -15.86 -7.16
C GLU A 661 -6.28 -16.85 -6.00
N LEU A 662 -6.23 -18.16 -6.29
CA LEU A 662 -5.94 -19.19 -5.30
C LEU A 662 -4.46 -19.52 -5.21
N HIS A 663 -3.64 -18.99 -6.13
CA HIS A 663 -2.23 -19.33 -6.25
C HIS A 663 -1.44 -18.95 -5.00
N SER A 664 -1.44 -17.68 -4.59
CA SER A 664 -0.54 -17.18 -3.54
C SER A 664 -0.73 -17.97 -2.24
N ALA A 665 -1.96 -18.07 -1.74
CA ALA A 665 -2.23 -18.80 -0.49
C ALA A 665 -1.83 -20.29 -0.55
N LEU A 666 -1.97 -20.94 -1.72
CA LEU A 666 -1.61 -22.34 -1.89
C LEU A 666 -0.09 -22.53 -2.04
N GLU A 667 0.58 -21.59 -2.69
CA GLU A 667 2.04 -21.57 -2.85
C GLU A 667 2.75 -21.32 -1.53
N GLU A 668 2.24 -20.41 -0.69
CA GLU A 668 2.70 -20.22 0.69
C GLU A 668 2.51 -21.49 1.53
N ALA A 669 1.33 -22.10 1.44
CA ALA A 669 1.05 -23.36 2.12
C ALA A 669 1.97 -24.49 1.65
N LYS A 670 2.31 -24.54 0.36
CA LYS A 670 3.29 -25.48 -0.21
C LYS A 670 4.66 -25.25 0.40
N ALA A 671 5.19 -24.03 0.32
CA ALA A 671 6.52 -23.69 0.79
C ALA A 671 6.71 -24.05 2.27
N ASP A 672 5.72 -23.72 3.12
CA ASP A 672 5.74 -24.06 4.53
C ASP A 672 5.74 -25.57 4.80
N ILE A 673 4.77 -26.32 4.25
CA ILE A 673 4.58 -27.73 4.57
C ILE A 673 5.62 -28.63 3.92
N VAL A 674 6.01 -28.33 2.68
CA VAL A 674 7.11 -29.00 1.99
C VAL A 674 8.44 -28.65 2.68
N GLY A 675 8.58 -27.44 3.23
CA GLY A 675 9.69 -27.06 4.10
C GLY A 675 9.84 -27.99 5.30
N LEU A 676 8.75 -28.29 6.02
CA LEU A 676 8.79 -29.28 7.12
C LEU A 676 9.17 -30.69 6.64
N TRP A 677 8.62 -31.13 5.51
CA TRP A 677 8.98 -32.41 4.91
C TRP A 677 10.47 -32.48 4.56
N ALA A 678 11.01 -31.42 3.93
CA ALA A 678 12.39 -31.31 3.50
C ALA A 678 13.34 -31.29 4.71
N LEU A 679 13.01 -30.57 5.79
CA LEU A 679 13.77 -30.61 7.03
C LEU A 679 13.86 -32.05 7.59
N ASN A 680 12.73 -32.76 7.68
CA ASN A 680 12.72 -34.15 8.15
C ASN A 680 13.58 -35.05 7.26
N PHE A 681 13.50 -34.87 5.93
CA PHE A 681 14.30 -35.61 4.96
C PHE A 681 15.81 -35.39 5.17
N LEU A 682 16.25 -34.14 5.31
CA LEU A 682 17.64 -33.78 5.54
C LEU A 682 18.16 -34.27 6.90
N ILE A 683 17.34 -34.24 7.94
CA ILE A 683 17.66 -34.84 9.26
C ILE A 683 17.83 -36.35 9.13
N LYS A 684 16.93 -37.06 8.42
CA LYS A 684 17.02 -38.51 8.19
C LYS A 684 18.25 -38.91 7.37
N LYS A 685 18.71 -38.04 6.46
CA LYS A 685 19.98 -38.20 5.74
C LYS A 685 21.23 -37.88 6.57
N GLY A 686 21.07 -37.33 7.77
CA GLY A 686 22.18 -36.91 8.63
C GLY A 686 22.88 -35.63 8.18
N LEU A 687 22.23 -34.84 7.32
CA LEU A 687 22.74 -33.54 6.88
C LEU A 687 22.38 -32.42 7.85
N LEU A 688 21.35 -32.61 8.67
CA LEU A 688 20.96 -31.71 9.76
C LEU A 688 20.98 -32.43 11.12
N PRO A 689 21.17 -31.69 12.24
CA PRO A 689 21.19 -32.27 13.58
C PRO A 689 19.88 -32.97 13.96
N LYS A 690 19.96 -34.16 14.54
CA LYS A 690 18.78 -34.91 15.04
C LYS A 690 17.99 -34.17 16.13
N SER A 691 18.64 -33.24 16.84
CA SER A 691 18.01 -32.40 17.85
C SER A 691 16.88 -31.53 17.30
N LEU A 692 16.84 -31.28 15.98
CA LEU A 692 15.79 -30.48 15.34
C LEU A 692 14.47 -31.25 15.13
N SER A 693 14.49 -32.59 15.15
CA SER A 693 13.36 -33.45 14.74
C SER A 693 12.02 -33.16 15.43
N GLN A 694 12.01 -32.99 16.75
CA GLN A 694 10.81 -32.63 17.51
C GLN A 694 10.59 -31.12 17.51
N SER A 695 11.69 -30.36 17.64
CA SER A 695 11.65 -28.90 17.79
C SER A 695 11.10 -28.17 16.58
N MET A 696 11.35 -28.68 15.36
CA MET A 696 10.80 -28.09 14.13
C MET A 696 9.27 -28.11 14.12
N TYR A 697 8.64 -29.22 14.52
CA TYR A 697 7.17 -29.33 14.52
C TYR A 697 6.52 -28.48 15.61
N VAL A 698 7.11 -28.46 16.82
CA VAL A 698 6.53 -27.66 17.92
C VAL A 698 6.74 -26.16 17.67
N SER A 699 7.89 -25.76 17.13
CA SER A 699 8.14 -24.36 16.72
C SER A 699 7.21 -23.95 15.58
N PHE A 700 6.96 -24.84 14.61
CA PHE A 700 6.01 -24.61 13.53
C PHE A 700 4.57 -24.47 14.03
N LEU A 701 4.12 -25.31 14.98
CA LEU A 701 2.80 -25.16 15.61
C LEU A 701 2.62 -23.78 16.26
N ALA A 702 3.62 -23.29 16.99
CA ALA A 702 3.59 -21.93 17.52
C ALA A 702 3.58 -20.88 16.39
N GLY A 703 4.30 -21.17 15.29
CA GLY A 703 4.40 -20.34 14.08
C GLY A 703 3.06 -20.17 13.38
N CYS A 704 2.24 -21.22 13.30
CA CYS A 704 0.89 -21.14 12.73
C CYS A 704 0.07 -20.02 13.39
N PHE A 705 0.06 -19.95 14.73
CA PHE A 705 -0.70 -18.93 15.44
C PHE A 705 -0.13 -17.52 15.25
N ARG A 706 1.17 -17.38 14.97
CA ARG A 706 1.77 -16.09 14.63
C ARG A 706 1.25 -15.60 13.28
N SER A 707 1.39 -16.42 12.24
CA SER A 707 1.08 -16.01 10.85
C SER A 707 -0.42 -15.81 10.62
N ILE A 708 -1.30 -16.60 11.25
CA ILE A 708 -2.77 -16.45 11.11
C ILE A 708 -3.25 -15.07 11.59
N ARG A 709 -2.50 -14.39 12.46
CA ARG A 709 -2.83 -13.04 12.96
C ARG A 709 -2.65 -11.93 11.91
N PHE A 710 -2.05 -12.24 10.77
CA PHE A 710 -2.04 -11.34 9.61
C PHE A 710 -3.40 -11.29 8.91
N GLY A 711 -4.27 -12.29 9.12
CA GLY A 711 -5.61 -12.36 8.55
C GLY A 711 -5.77 -13.52 7.56
N LEU A 712 -7.01 -13.90 7.25
CA LEU A 712 -7.29 -14.96 6.26
C LEU A 712 -7.40 -14.46 4.82
N GLU A 713 -7.39 -13.15 4.62
CA GLU A 713 -7.32 -12.54 3.29
C GLU A 713 -5.86 -12.39 2.81
N GLU A 714 -4.91 -12.47 3.73
CA GLU A 714 -3.46 -12.48 3.45
C GLU A 714 -3.02 -13.92 3.13
N ALA A 715 -2.18 -14.10 2.10
CA ALA A 715 -1.83 -15.42 1.57
C ALA A 715 -1.16 -16.33 2.61
N HIS A 716 -0.21 -15.82 3.40
CA HIS A 716 0.47 -16.61 4.42
C HIS A 716 -0.51 -17.01 5.55
N GLY A 717 -1.34 -16.10 6.03
CA GLY A 717 -2.34 -16.35 7.06
C GLY A 717 -3.39 -17.38 6.61
N LYS A 718 -3.86 -17.27 5.36
CA LYS A 718 -4.77 -18.22 4.72
C LYS A 718 -4.13 -19.60 4.55
N GLY A 719 -2.90 -19.65 4.04
CA GLY A 719 -2.12 -20.88 3.88
C GLY A 719 -1.82 -21.55 5.23
N GLN A 720 -1.54 -20.78 6.27
CA GLN A 720 -1.28 -21.28 7.62
C GLN A 720 -2.53 -21.81 8.31
N ALA A 721 -3.69 -21.20 8.08
CA ALA A 721 -4.97 -21.76 8.55
C ALA A 721 -5.25 -23.14 7.93
N LEU A 722 -5.04 -23.28 6.61
CA LEU A 722 -5.11 -24.56 5.90
C LEU A 722 -4.22 -25.62 6.56
N GLN A 723 -2.93 -25.30 6.74
CA GLN A 723 -1.96 -26.23 7.30
C GLN A 723 -2.29 -26.65 8.72
N PHE A 724 -2.63 -25.69 9.59
CA PHE A 724 -3.03 -25.97 10.96
C PHE A 724 -4.25 -26.89 11.02
N ASN A 725 -5.31 -26.56 10.27
CA ASN A 725 -6.56 -27.31 10.32
C ASN A 725 -6.39 -28.73 9.77
N TRP A 726 -5.60 -28.92 8.72
CA TRP A 726 -5.26 -30.25 8.21
C TRP A 726 -4.50 -31.09 9.25
N LEU A 727 -3.43 -30.53 9.83
CA LEU A 727 -2.62 -31.21 10.85
C LEU A 727 -3.45 -31.53 12.10
N TYR A 728 -4.37 -30.65 12.48
CA TYR A 728 -5.33 -30.88 13.56
C TYR A 728 -6.32 -32.01 13.23
N GLU A 729 -6.90 -32.03 12.04
CA GLU A 729 -7.83 -33.07 11.60
C GLU A 729 -7.17 -34.46 11.56
N LYS A 730 -5.91 -34.54 11.12
CA LYS A 730 -5.12 -35.77 11.16
C LYS A 730 -4.67 -36.17 12.58
N GLY A 731 -4.97 -35.37 13.58
CA GLY A 731 -4.60 -35.59 14.98
C GLY A 731 -3.11 -35.38 15.26
N ALA A 732 -2.37 -34.75 14.35
CA ALA A 732 -0.98 -34.35 14.55
C ALA A 732 -0.88 -33.13 15.48
N PHE A 733 -1.83 -32.21 15.41
CA PHE A 733 -2.03 -31.17 16.42
C PHE A 733 -3.18 -31.54 17.33
N VAL A 734 -2.99 -31.35 18.63
CA VAL A 734 -3.98 -31.74 19.65
C VAL A 734 -4.30 -30.54 20.52
N LEU A 735 -5.58 -30.18 20.58
CA LEU A 735 -6.14 -29.21 21.54
C LEU A 735 -6.52 -29.94 22.83
N HIS A 736 -6.05 -29.43 23.96
CA HIS A 736 -6.29 -29.99 25.29
C HIS A 736 -7.38 -29.20 26.03
N SER A 737 -7.90 -29.79 27.12
CA SER A 737 -8.97 -29.20 27.92
C SER A 737 -8.61 -27.87 28.59
N ASP A 738 -7.33 -27.58 28.77
CA ASP A 738 -6.82 -26.30 29.28
C ASP A 738 -6.70 -25.22 28.17
N GLY A 739 -7.12 -25.55 26.95
CA GLY A 739 -7.03 -24.69 25.77
C GLY A 739 -5.61 -24.53 25.23
N LYS A 740 -4.67 -25.41 25.60
CA LYS A 740 -3.31 -25.44 25.04
C LYS A 740 -3.17 -26.54 23.99
N PHE A 741 -2.10 -26.45 23.21
CA PHE A 741 -1.81 -27.31 22.09
C PHE A 741 -0.52 -28.10 22.29
N SER A 742 -0.46 -29.26 21.66
CA SER A 742 0.75 -30.07 21.53
C SER A 742 0.81 -30.75 20.16
N VAL A 743 2.00 -31.20 19.78
CA VAL A 743 2.23 -32.06 18.63
C VAL A 743 2.21 -33.53 19.05
N ASP A 744 1.44 -34.37 18.35
CA ASP A 744 1.55 -35.83 18.41
C ASP A 744 2.66 -36.30 17.47
N PHE A 745 3.85 -36.55 18.02
CA PHE A 745 5.03 -36.96 17.26
C PHE A 745 4.86 -38.29 16.53
N THR A 746 3.85 -39.11 16.89
CA THR A 746 3.59 -40.38 16.21
C THR A 746 2.80 -40.21 14.91
N LYS A 747 2.21 -39.03 14.68
CA LYS A 747 1.34 -38.74 13.53
C LYS A 747 1.79 -37.58 12.65
N VAL A 748 2.61 -36.68 13.20
CA VAL A 748 2.95 -35.43 12.52
C VAL A 748 3.69 -35.63 11.19
N GLU A 749 4.58 -36.63 11.09
CA GLU A 749 5.31 -36.88 9.85
C GLU A 749 4.37 -37.29 8.70
N ASP A 750 3.47 -38.25 8.96
CA ASP A 750 2.49 -38.71 7.98
C ASP A 750 1.51 -37.59 7.59
N ALA A 751 1.10 -36.76 8.56
CA ALA A 751 0.19 -35.65 8.32
C ALA A 751 0.85 -34.57 7.43
N VAL A 752 2.11 -34.21 7.71
CA VAL A 752 2.91 -33.30 6.87
C VAL A 752 3.05 -33.86 5.46
N GLU A 753 3.50 -35.12 5.32
CA GLU A 753 3.66 -35.73 4.00
C GLU A 753 2.35 -35.78 3.20
N SER A 754 1.23 -36.08 3.87
CA SER A 754 -0.09 -36.12 3.23
C SER A 754 -0.53 -34.77 2.66
N LEU A 755 -0.30 -33.67 3.39
CA LEU A 755 -0.64 -32.33 2.91
C LEU A 755 0.32 -31.87 1.81
N SER A 756 1.62 -32.12 1.96
CA SER A 756 2.60 -31.86 0.90
C SER A 756 2.19 -32.52 -0.42
N ARG A 757 1.82 -33.81 -0.36
CA ARG A 757 1.35 -34.57 -1.52
C ARG A 757 0.10 -33.98 -2.15
N GLU A 758 -0.89 -33.61 -1.34
CA GLU A 758 -2.15 -33.02 -1.81
C GLU A 758 -1.90 -31.72 -2.57
N ILE A 759 -1.19 -30.77 -1.95
CA ILE A 759 -0.90 -29.45 -2.54
C ILE A 759 -0.07 -29.60 -3.81
N LEU A 760 1.03 -30.37 -3.77
CA LEU A 760 1.88 -30.60 -4.95
C LEU A 760 1.10 -31.26 -6.10
N THR A 761 0.16 -32.16 -5.80
CA THR A 761 -0.67 -32.81 -6.83
C THR A 761 -1.67 -31.84 -7.46
N ILE A 762 -2.30 -30.99 -6.66
CA ILE A 762 -3.22 -29.95 -7.15
C ILE A 762 -2.47 -28.98 -8.07
N GLN A 763 -1.32 -28.48 -7.63
CA GLN A 763 -0.47 -27.58 -8.42
C GLN A 763 0.01 -28.25 -9.71
N ALA A 764 0.51 -29.50 -9.65
CA ALA A 764 0.99 -30.23 -10.82
C ALA A 764 -0.07 -30.41 -11.92
N LYS A 765 -1.34 -30.53 -11.53
CA LYS A 765 -2.48 -30.68 -12.45
C LYS A 765 -3.08 -29.35 -12.91
N GLY A 766 -2.74 -28.24 -12.26
CA GLY A 766 -3.45 -26.96 -12.44
C GLY A 766 -4.92 -27.07 -12.02
N ASP A 767 -5.23 -27.87 -11.00
CA ASP A 767 -6.61 -28.20 -10.63
C ASP A 767 -7.24 -27.12 -9.74
N LYS A 768 -7.67 -26.02 -10.36
CA LYS A 768 -8.31 -24.90 -9.67
C LYS A 768 -9.53 -25.30 -8.82
N PRO A 769 -10.46 -26.16 -9.30
CA PRO A 769 -11.57 -26.63 -8.46
C PRO A 769 -11.12 -27.34 -7.18
N SER A 770 -10.11 -28.20 -7.24
CA SER A 770 -9.56 -28.87 -6.05
C SER A 770 -8.85 -27.88 -5.12
N ALA A 771 -8.09 -26.93 -5.66
CA ALA A 771 -7.50 -25.83 -4.87
C ALA A 771 -8.57 -25.02 -4.13
N GLN A 772 -9.65 -24.68 -4.81
CA GLN A 772 -10.78 -23.94 -4.23
C GLN A 772 -11.44 -24.72 -3.11
N SER A 773 -11.72 -26.01 -3.35
CA SER A 773 -12.30 -26.90 -2.34
C SER A 773 -11.41 -27.03 -1.11
N LEU A 774 -10.10 -27.19 -1.29
CA LEU A 774 -9.14 -27.31 -0.18
C LEU A 774 -9.08 -26.03 0.65
N LEU A 775 -8.95 -24.86 0.01
CA LEU A 775 -8.92 -23.58 0.72
C LEU A 775 -10.26 -23.29 1.41
N GLN A 776 -11.40 -23.51 0.76
CA GLN A 776 -12.71 -23.26 1.37
C GLN A 776 -13.00 -24.14 2.59
N SER A 777 -12.50 -25.38 2.59
CA SER A 777 -12.74 -26.31 3.70
C SER A 777 -11.77 -26.11 4.86
N HIS A 778 -10.49 -25.82 4.59
CA HIS A 778 -9.45 -25.79 5.63
C HIS A 778 -8.85 -24.41 5.90
N ALA A 779 -8.96 -23.42 5.01
CA ALA A 779 -8.44 -22.06 5.27
C ALA A 779 -9.48 -21.19 6.01
N THR A 780 -10.00 -21.69 7.13
CA THR A 780 -11.05 -21.02 7.93
C THR A 780 -10.66 -20.90 9.41
N LEU A 781 -11.19 -19.88 10.10
CA LEU A 781 -11.03 -19.72 11.55
C LEU A 781 -11.91 -20.72 12.30
N THR A 782 -11.42 -21.95 12.43
CA THR A 782 -12.04 -23.04 13.20
C THR A 782 -12.04 -22.76 14.70
N GLN A 783 -12.85 -23.51 15.46
CA GLN A 783 -12.92 -23.34 16.92
C GLN A 783 -11.55 -23.46 17.63
N PRO A 784 -10.67 -24.43 17.29
CA PRO A 784 -9.33 -24.48 17.88
C PRO A 784 -8.50 -23.23 17.60
N LEU A 785 -8.53 -22.70 16.37
CA LEU A 785 -7.81 -21.46 16.04
C LEU A 785 -8.33 -20.26 16.84
N ARG A 786 -9.65 -20.11 16.99
CA ARG A 786 -10.25 -19.05 17.81
C ARG A 786 -9.78 -19.11 19.27
N VAL A 787 -9.74 -20.31 19.85
CA VAL A 787 -9.23 -20.50 21.23
C VAL A 787 -7.77 -20.02 21.37
N ALA A 788 -6.92 -20.30 20.38
CA ALA A 788 -5.54 -19.84 20.39
C ALA A 788 -5.46 -18.30 20.27
N LEU A 789 -6.18 -17.72 19.32
CA LEU A 789 -6.18 -16.27 19.07
C LEU A 789 -6.70 -15.47 20.26
N GLU A 790 -7.80 -15.91 20.89
CA GLU A 790 -8.35 -15.29 22.11
C GLU A 790 -7.33 -15.27 23.26
N LYS A 791 -6.54 -16.34 23.43
CA LYS A 791 -5.48 -16.40 24.45
C LYS A 791 -4.34 -15.43 24.16
N ILE A 792 -3.91 -15.37 22.90
CA ILE A 792 -2.82 -14.48 22.46
C ILE A 792 -3.23 -13.02 22.65
N GLU A 793 -4.46 -12.69 22.29
CA GLU A 793 -5.03 -11.37 22.47
C GLU A 793 -5.16 -10.97 23.94
N HIS A 794 -5.67 -11.86 24.80
CA HIS A 794 -5.72 -11.61 26.24
C HIS A 794 -4.34 -11.34 26.84
N MET A 795 -3.31 -12.00 26.33
CA MET A 795 -1.91 -11.79 26.73
C MET A 795 -1.26 -10.56 26.08
N GLN A 796 -1.97 -9.87 25.19
CA GLN A 796 -1.50 -8.69 24.45
C GLN A 796 -0.15 -8.93 23.74
N VAL A 797 0.02 -10.11 23.15
CA VAL A 797 1.24 -10.40 22.39
C VAL A 797 1.28 -9.48 21.16
N PRO A 798 2.40 -8.79 20.87
CA PRO A 798 2.54 -7.99 19.65
C PRO A 798 2.32 -8.81 18.37
N VAL A 799 1.78 -8.21 17.32
CA VAL A 799 1.64 -8.82 15.99
C VAL A 799 2.99 -8.85 15.29
N ASP A 800 3.72 -7.72 15.33
CA ASP A 800 5.05 -7.62 14.76
C ASP A 800 6.00 -6.70 15.55
N ILE A 801 7.15 -6.34 14.98
CA ILE A 801 8.16 -5.46 15.56
C ILE A 801 8.20 -4.09 14.86
N ALA A 802 8.61 -3.06 15.59
CA ALA A 802 9.00 -1.76 15.08
C ALA A 802 10.50 -1.55 15.39
N PRO A 803 11.39 -1.75 14.40
CA PRO A 803 12.82 -1.57 14.58
C PRO A 803 13.22 -0.16 14.97
N ILE A 804 14.27 -0.08 15.79
CA ILE A 804 14.96 1.12 16.22
C ILE A 804 16.44 0.93 15.86
N PHE A 805 16.94 1.76 14.95
CA PHE A 805 18.28 1.62 14.36
C PHE A 805 19.33 2.46 15.11
N GLY A 806 19.60 2.12 16.37
CA GLY A 806 20.52 2.87 17.24
C GLY A 806 21.93 3.05 16.66
N THR A 807 22.49 2.01 16.04
CA THR A 807 23.80 2.06 15.39
C THR A 807 23.82 3.01 14.19
N ALA A 808 22.82 2.94 13.30
CA ALA A 808 22.70 3.82 12.15
C ALA A 808 22.56 5.29 12.58
N ASN A 809 21.75 5.56 13.61
CA ASN A 809 21.54 6.91 14.14
C ASN A 809 22.85 7.53 14.65
N LYS A 810 23.69 6.75 15.34
CA LYS A 810 25.01 7.22 15.81
C LYS A 810 25.95 7.53 14.65
N LEU A 811 25.95 6.72 13.60
CA LEU A 811 26.79 6.94 12.40
C LEU A 811 26.36 8.17 11.62
N LEU A 812 25.06 8.43 11.51
CA LEU A 812 24.50 9.62 10.86
C LEU A 812 24.70 10.90 11.67
N ALA A 813 24.79 10.81 13.00
CA ALA A 813 25.05 11.98 13.85
C ALA A 813 26.52 12.43 13.85
N ASN A 814 27.45 11.50 13.61
CA ASN A 814 28.89 11.75 13.66
C ASN A 814 29.52 12.18 12.32
N ASN A 815 28.78 12.07 11.20
CA ASN A 815 29.23 12.32 9.83
C ASN A 815 28.28 13.24 9.08
#